data_AF-A0A951Q315-F1
#
_entry.id   AF-A0A951Q315-F1
#
_cell.length_a   1.000
_cell.length_b   1.000
_cell.length_c   1.000
_cell.angle_alpha   90.00
_cell.angle_beta   90.00
_cell.angle_gamma   90.00
#
_symmetry.space_group_name_H-M   'P 1'
#
loop_
_entity.id
_entity.type
_entity.pdbx_description
1 polymer ?
#
loop_
_entity_poly.entity_id
_entity_poly.type
_entity_poly.pdbx_seq_one_letter_code
_entity_poly.pdbx_strand_id
1 'polypeptide(L)'
;MPSSEYFYQEYPCSYNAPLNCDRPFQTAQELKGAKFCLECGFPATLPQNAEIKGNLGTYQVTSFLGARGNGRLYSGIQLKDQQPVIIKEYLLPNRCFNQKQILERKEAFKRVGGVTLVDSRIKNFRLVDTWEAIADEKGDRCYLIIKKIEASQTLHQYLSQKGPMTAPQVREVLNQALQTLEFLHSQKLRFPSNQIQQGLPHGNLSLDSILIKLENNQQFYIYFCDLAIWENTFIPPNIAQPAPCKREQDLEALGLVAFYLWVGKSNDSFNQPLDPRDNQHWPNTDNYLKQFISRLVRLENPFVSAEVARQTLLQMPKECQASSFSQLVTPEETENDFPKALILLGILALILVTGGIWHYFWQHHQPEDNNKYIIWSGLVRNFFEVNNFPTGKFTYTGESAGTWSFILKQQVDGNRLEDLLTKPKPEVKTTFNYEPIVSSNIQNSIQIIQDRTNQKDFAITSLVDNITDKLDKQKVAYDGLLVFLAFSKKDSNLVNALGGQITLEQLRQIYTGKITNWQQINPKLKNSLDIRPFAPSDPEAIRKFQEIVLKNDPQDIALFKGKVENFDTTKTQNLIRKEILEKRTSGIIGFGIISKTWGQCTGYPLAIVDGNKPASQPLFQRREHRPITTSDDLCQHNEYFFDVNSFQSYPLGYPIFVVYPKDNNRRLPGSTFAEILTTRQGQCLLSKVGLVPLQPIPDDINSYACKSVP
;
A
#
# COMPACT_ATOMS: atom_id res chain seq x y z
N MET A 1 -13.00 11.70 -12.17
CA MET A 1 -14.38 11.61 -11.63
C MET A 1 -14.29 11.70 -10.11
N PRO A 2 -15.30 12.22 -9.40
CA PRO A 2 -15.34 12.10 -7.94
C PRO A 2 -15.19 10.62 -7.53
N SER A 3 -14.41 10.33 -6.50
CA SER A 3 -14.26 8.95 -6.01
C SER A 3 -15.63 8.42 -5.58
N SER A 4 -15.89 7.14 -5.85
CA SER A 4 -17.16 6.48 -5.52
C SER A 4 -17.47 6.47 -4.02
N GLU A 5 -16.47 6.79 -3.20
CA GLU A 5 -16.56 7.01 -1.75
C GLU A 5 -17.59 8.08 -1.40
N TYR A 6 -17.73 9.13 -2.20
CA TYR A 6 -18.69 10.21 -1.94
C TYR A 6 -20.07 10.00 -2.55
N PHE A 7 -20.36 8.85 -3.16
CA PHE A 7 -21.63 8.69 -3.88
C PHE A 7 -22.82 8.58 -2.94
N TYR A 8 -22.64 8.00 -1.76
CA TYR A 8 -23.74 7.59 -0.90
C TYR A 8 -23.75 8.35 0.43
N GLN A 9 -23.52 9.67 0.40
CA GLN A 9 -23.45 10.54 1.59
C GLN A 9 -24.75 10.58 2.40
N GLU A 10 -25.89 10.18 1.82
CA GLU A 10 -27.19 10.06 2.49
C GLU A 10 -27.26 8.89 3.49
N TYR A 11 -26.24 8.03 3.48
CA TYR A 11 -26.06 6.98 4.47
C TYR A 11 -25.02 7.44 5.50
N PRO A 12 -25.39 7.59 6.78
CA PRO A 12 -24.49 8.01 7.85
C PRO A 12 -23.56 6.84 8.21
N CYS A 13 -22.62 6.56 7.30
CA CYS A 13 -21.64 5.50 7.45
C CYS A 13 -20.42 6.09 8.17
N SER A 14 -20.02 5.48 9.29
CA SER A 14 -18.84 5.91 10.05
C SER A 14 -17.54 5.93 9.24
N TYR A 15 -17.51 5.22 8.11
CA TYR A 15 -16.35 5.14 7.20
C TYR A 15 -16.45 6.09 6.00
N ASN A 16 -17.52 6.87 5.84
CA ASN A 16 -17.78 7.76 4.69
C ASN A 16 -17.66 7.12 3.29
N ALA A 17 -17.60 5.79 3.18
CA ALA A 17 -17.48 5.05 1.92
C ALA A 17 -18.26 3.72 1.99
N PRO A 18 -19.60 3.75 2.01
CA PRO A 18 -20.41 2.58 2.36
C PRO A 18 -20.35 1.42 1.35
N LEU A 19 -19.89 1.68 0.12
CA LEU A 19 -19.60 0.64 -0.88
C LEU A 19 -18.43 -0.26 -0.46
N ASN A 20 -17.36 0.37 0.07
CA ASN A 20 -16.10 -0.25 0.51
C ASN A 20 -16.09 -0.55 2.02
N CYS A 21 -17.10 -0.05 2.73
CA CYS A 21 -17.27 -0.25 4.16
C CYS A 21 -17.53 -1.71 4.49
N ASP A 22 -17.03 -2.09 5.65
CA ASP A 22 -17.04 -3.46 6.08
C ASP A 22 -18.29 -3.89 6.86
N ARG A 23 -19.00 -2.93 7.44
CA ARG A 23 -20.24 -3.13 8.20
C ARG A 23 -21.36 -3.79 7.40
N PRO A 24 -21.65 -3.42 6.15
CA PRO A 24 -22.62 -4.13 5.31
C PRO A 24 -22.33 -5.64 5.14
N PHE A 25 -21.05 -6.03 5.17
CA PHE A 25 -20.65 -7.44 5.10
C PHE A 25 -20.76 -8.15 6.44
N GLN A 26 -20.30 -7.51 7.52
CA GLN A 26 -20.47 -8.05 8.88
C GLN A 26 -21.93 -8.32 9.18
N THR A 27 -22.80 -7.35 8.85
CA THR A 27 -24.25 -7.50 9.01
C THR A 27 -24.80 -8.71 8.25
N ALA A 28 -24.31 -8.99 7.03
CA ALA A 28 -24.74 -10.14 6.24
C ALA A 28 -24.24 -11.49 6.81
N GLN A 29 -23.11 -11.49 7.55
CA GLN A 29 -22.58 -12.67 8.24
C GLN A 29 -23.28 -12.92 9.59
N GLU A 30 -23.45 -11.86 10.39
CA GLU A 30 -24.08 -11.93 11.71
C GLU A 30 -25.57 -12.29 11.62
N LEU A 31 -26.25 -11.74 10.61
CA LEU A 31 -27.68 -11.95 10.40
C LEU A 31 -27.93 -12.53 9.00
N LYS A 32 -28.13 -13.85 8.96
CA LYS A 32 -28.41 -14.58 7.72
C LYS A 32 -29.63 -13.97 7.01
N GLY A 33 -29.41 -13.44 5.81
CA GLY A 33 -30.47 -12.81 5.00
C GLY A 33 -30.67 -11.32 5.27
N ALA A 34 -29.76 -10.65 5.99
CA ALA A 34 -29.80 -9.21 6.16
C ALA A 34 -29.77 -8.49 4.80
N LYS A 35 -30.68 -7.53 4.60
CA LYS A 35 -30.77 -6.73 3.37
C LYS A 35 -30.04 -5.40 3.47
N PHE A 36 -29.85 -4.90 4.69
CA PHE A 36 -29.27 -3.59 5.00
C PHE A 36 -28.31 -3.73 6.17
N CYS A 37 -27.27 -2.91 6.17
CA CYS A 37 -26.34 -2.72 7.27
C CYS A 37 -27.10 -2.21 8.51
N LEU A 38 -26.85 -2.83 9.67
CA LEU A 38 -27.51 -2.46 10.92
C LEU A 38 -27.08 -1.08 11.43
N GLU A 39 -25.90 -0.61 11.04
CA GLU A 39 -25.36 0.67 11.50
C GLU A 39 -25.90 1.86 10.69
N CYS A 40 -25.70 1.84 9.37
CA CYS A 40 -26.02 2.99 8.53
C CYS A 40 -27.26 2.79 7.64
N GLY A 41 -27.81 1.57 7.54
CA GLY A 41 -28.93 1.22 6.67
C GLY A 41 -28.57 1.03 5.19
N PHE A 42 -27.28 1.09 4.83
CA PHE A 42 -26.83 0.87 3.45
C PHE A 42 -27.02 -0.60 3.02
N PRO A 43 -27.29 -0.93 1.75
CA PRO A 43 -27.48 -2.33 1.34
C PRO A 43 -26.35 -3.26 1.78
N ALA A 44 -26.71 -4.35 2.47
CA ALA A 44 -25.79 -5.39 2.94
C ALA A 44 -25.12 -6.12 1.76
N THR A 45 -24.01 -6.82 1.98
CA THR A 45 -23.42 -7.64 0.90
C THR A 45 -24.27 -8.89 0.63
N LEU A 46 -24.13 -9.47 -0.57
CA LEU A 46 -24.72 -10.78 -0.84
C LEU A 46 -24.11 -11.85 0.07
N PRO A 47 -24.92 -12.73 0.69
CA PRO A 47 -24.40 -13.85 1.47
C PRO A 47 -23.78 -14.90 0.55
N GLN A 48 -22.90 -15.73 1.11
CA GLN A 48 -22.42 -16.93 0.42
C GLN A 48 -23.60 -17.83 0.06
N ASN A 49 -23.55 -18.43 -1.13
CA ASN A 49 -24.61 -19.21 -1.74
C ASN A 49 -25.85 -18.42 -2.19
N ALA A 50 -25.81 -17.08 -2.17
CA ALA A 50 -26.85 -16.27 -2.79
C ALA A 50 -26.98 -16.62 -4.27
N GLU A 51 -28.21 -16.83 -4.71
CA GLU A 51 -28.52 -17.13 -6.11
C GLU A 51 -29.01 -15.89 -6.83
N ILE A 52 -28.43 -15.63 -7.99
CA ILE A 52 -28.81 -14.56 -8.91
C ILE A 52 -29.34 -15.23 -10.17
N LYS A 53 -30.59 -14.96 -10.52
CA LYS A 53 -31.23 -15.50 -11.73
C LYS A 53 -31.01 -14.54 -12.88
N GLY A 54 -30.33 -15.01 -13.93
CA GLY A 54 -30.18 -14.33 -15.21
C GLY A 54 -30.88 -15.07 -16.35
N ASN A 55 -30.76 -14.52 -17.55
CA ASN A 55 -31.32 -15.10 -18.77
C ASN A 55 -30.49 -16.30 -19.26
N LEU A 56 -29.18 -16.34 -18.96
CA LEU A 56 -28.29 -17.42 -19.39
C LEU A 56 -28.13 -18.52 -18.32
N GLY A 57 -28.64 -18.30 -17.11
CA GLY A 57 -28.68 -19.30 -16.04
C GLY A 57 -28.78 -18.70 -14.65
N THR A 58 -28.62 -19.54 -13.64
CA THR A 58 -28.52 -19.13 -12.23
C THR A 58 -27.05 -19.09 -11.82
N TYR A 59 -26.66 -18.00 -11.17
CA TYR A 59 -25.31 -17.79 -10.65
C TYR A 59 -25.34 -17.85 -9.14
N GLN A 60 -24.38 -18.56 -8.55
CA GLN A 60 -24.23 -18.66 -7.11
C GLN A 60 -22.99 -17.92 -6.64
N VAL A 61 -23.16 -17.06 -5.64
CA VAL A 61 -22.06 -16.34 -4.99
C VAL A 61 -21.23 -17.31 -4.15
N THR A 62 -19.92 -17.37 -4.42
CA THR A 62 -18.97 -18.19 -3.65
C THR A 62 -18.20 -17.38 -2.61
N SER A 63 -17.78 -16.15 -2.93
CA SER A 63 -17.10 -15.26 -1.97
C SER A 63 -17.23 -13.80 -2.35
N PHE A 64 -17.18 -12.90 -1.38
CA PHE A 64 -16.93 -11.48 -1.62
C PHE A 64 -15.45 -11.24 -1.95
N LEU A 65 -15.15 -10.32 -2.85
CA LEU A 65 -13.78 -10.00 -3.31
C LEU A 65 -13.36 -8.55 -2.99
N GLY A 66 -14.29 -7.70 -2.56
CA GLY A 66 -14.07 -6.28 -2.35
C GLY A 66 -14.92 -5.42 -3.27
N ALA A 67 -14.50 -4.18 -3.50
CA ALA A 67 -15.20 -3.23 -4.36
C ALA A 67 -14.23 -2.60 -5.36
N ARG A 68 -14.76 -2.28 -6.55
CA ARG A 68 -13.99 -1.69 -7.65
C ARG A 68 -14.91 -0.83 -8.51
N GLY A 69 -14.48 0.41 -8.76
CA GLY A 69 -15.32 1.42 -9.41
C GLY A 69 -16.56 1.73 -8.57
N ASN A 70 -17.74 1.65 -9.18
CA ASN A 70 -19.02 1.95 -8.53
C ASN A 70 -19.76 0.68 -8.04
N GLY A 71 -19.07 -0.46 -7.98
CA GLY A 71 -19.67 -1.75 -7.65
C GLY A 71 -18.85 -2.62 -6.71
N ARG A 72 -19.51 -3.62 -6.15
CA ARG A 72 -18.94 -4.69 -5.34
C ARG A 72 -18.61 -5.91 -6.21
N LEU A 73 -17.52 -6.59 -5.93
CA LEU A 73 -17.07 -7.77 -6.66
C LEU A 73 -17.26 -9.02 -5.82
N TYR A 74 -17.74 -10.07 -6.47
CA TYR A 74 -17.89 -11.40 -5.89
C TYR A 74 -17.32 -12.45 -6.84
N SER A 75 -16.73 -13.50 -6.28
CA SER A 75 -16.52 -14.73 -7.02
C SER A 75 -17.82 -15.52 -7.03
N GLY A 76 -18.08 -16.24 -8.12
CA GLY A 76 -19.23 -17.13 -8.22
C GLY A 76 -19.05 -18.22 -9.24
N ILE A 77 -20.09 -19.03 -9.39
CA ILE A 77 -20.19 -20.10 -10.37
C ILE A 77 -21.56 -20.05 -11.05
N GLN A 78 -21.63 -20.41 -12.33
CA GLN A 78 -22.91 -20.69 -12.99
C GLN A 78 -23.35 -22.10 -12.66
N LEU A 79 -24.55 -22.28 -12.10
CA LEU A 79 -24.98 -23.58 -11.58
C LEU A 79 -25.16 -24.66 -12.67
N LYS A 80 -25.45 -24.24 -13.91
CA LYS A 80 -25.71 -25.15 -15.03
C LYS A 80 -24.53 -26.05 -15.36
N ASP A 81 -23.32 -25.50 -15.41
CA ASP A 81 -22.10 -26.17 -15.88
C ASP A 81 -20.89 -25.90 -14.98
N GLN A 82 -21.11 -25.27 -13.82
CA GLN A 82 -20.10 -24.96 -12.80
C GLN A 82 -19.00 -24.01 -13.30
N GLN A 83 -19.24 -23.27 -14.38
CA GLN A 83 -18.26 -22.34 -14.92
C GLN A 83 -18.03 -21.16 -13.96
N PRO A 84 -16.75 -20.80 -13.67
CA PRO A 84 -16.44 -19.74 -12.74
C PRO A 84 -16.68 -18.36 -13.34
N VAL A 85 -17.26 -17.46 -12.54
CA VAL A 85 -17.58 -16.08 -12.93
C VAL A 85 -17.11 -15.08 -11.88
N ILE A 86 -16.98 -13.83 -12.31
CA ILE A 86 -16.95 -12.67 -11.43
C ILE A 86 -18.31 -11.98 -11.54
N ILE A 87 -18.93 -11.73 -10.40
CA ILE A 87 -20.21 -11.06 -10.30
C ILE A 87 -19.93 -9.64 -9.79
N LYS A 88 -20.15 -8.64 -10.63
CA LYS A 88 -20.07 -7.24 -10.23
C LYS A 88 -21.47 -6.72 -9.88
N GLU A 89 -21.69 -6.45 -8.61
CA GLU A 89 -22.92 -5.88 -8.06
C GLU A 89 -22.87 -4.36 -8.10
N TYR A 90 -23.96 -3.75 -8.58
CA TYR A 90 -24.23 -2.34 -8.47
C TYR A 90 -25.48 -2.10 -7.63
N LEU A 91 -25.48 -1.01 -6.87
CA LEU A 91 -26.50 -0.70 -5.89
C LEU A 91 -27.27 0.55 -6.29
N LEU A 92 -28.59 0.51 -6.14
CA LEU A 92 -29.51 1.63 -6.34
C LEU A 92 -30.29 1.95 -5.04
N PRO A 93 -29.58 2.31 -3.96
CA PRO A 93 -30.19 2.52 -2.65
C PRO A 93 -31.30 3.58 -2.66
N ASN A 94 -32.42 3.29 -1.98
CA ASN A 94 -33.62 4.12 -1.97
C ASN A 94 -33.46 5.54 -1.37
N ARG A 95 -32.41 5.80 -0.56
CA ARG A 95 -32.12 7.16 -0.07
C ARG A 95 -31.48 8.04 -1.14
N CYS A 96 -30.81 7.43 -2.13
CA CYS A 96 -30.14 8.14 -3.22
C CYS A 96 -30.98 8.13 -4.50
N PHE A 97 -31.81 7.10 -4.70
CA PHE A 97 -32.61 6.91 -5.91
C PHE A 97 -34.09 6.74 -5.56
N ASN A 98 -34.95 7.52 -6.20
CA ASN A 98 -36.40 7.28 -6.11
C ASN A 98 -36.84 6.13 -7.03
N GLN A 99 -38.05 5.60 -6.85
CA GLN A 99 -38.56 4.43 -7.58
C GLN A 99 -38.51 4.58 -9.12
N LYS A 100 -38.86 5.78 -9.63
CA LYS A 100 -38.80 6.05 -11.07
C LYS A 100 -37.36 6.00 -11.59
N GLN A 101 -36.43 6.61 -10.86
CA GLN A 101 -35.00 6.58 -11.19
C GLN A 101 -34.45 5.16 -11.13
N ILE A 102 -34.80 4.36 -10.10
CA ILE A 102 -34.38 2.96 -9.98
C ILE A 102 -34.79 2.19 -11.24
N LEU A 103 -36.05 2.31 -11.67
CA LEU A 103 -36.55 1.66 -12.88
C LEU A 103 -35.80 2.12 -14.14
N GLU A 104 -35.64 3.43 -14.32
CA GLU A 104 -34.92 4.01 -15.46
C GLU A 104 -33.46 3.55 -15.52
N ARG A 105 -32.76 3.50 -14.37
CA ARG A 105 -31.38 3.02 -14.29
C ARG A 105 -31.27 1.52 -14.56
N LYS A 106 -32.19 0.70 -14.05
CA LYS A 106 -32.27 -0.74 -14.36
C LYS A 106 -32.48 -0.99 -15.86
N GLU A 107 -33.40 -0.28 -16.50
CA GLU A 107 -33.65 -0.41 -17.94
C GLU A 107 -32.47 0.11 -18.77
N ALA A 108 -31.82 1.21 -18.35
CA ALA A 108 -30.59 1.67 -18.98
C ALA A 108 -29.49 0.62 -18.88
N PHE A 109 -29.24 0.09 -17.68
CA PHE A 109 -28.20 -0.91 -17.42
C PHE A 109 -28.42 -2.20 -18.22
N LYS A 110 -29.64 -2.74 -18.26
CA LYS A 110 -29.95 -3.92 -19.10
C LYS A 110 -29.64 -3.69 -20.57
N ARG A 111 -29.81 -2.46 -21.07
CA ARG A 111 -29.55 -2.12 -22.47
C ARG A 111 -28.07 -1.99 -22.81
N VAL A 112 -27.22 -1.53 -21.88
CA VAL A 112 -25.82 -1.14 -22.15
C VAL A 112 -24.77 -1.96 -21.39
N GLY A 113 -25.18 -2.75 -20.39
CA GLY A 113 -24.31 -3.52 -19.51
C GLY A 113 -23.68 -4.70 -20.23
N GLY A 114 -22.39 -4.61 -20.52
CA GLY A 114 -21.68 -5.55 -21.38
C GLY A 114 -21.66 -5.11 -22.85
N VAL A 115 -20.68 -5.61 -23.59
CA VAL A 115 -20.50 -5.27 -25.01
C VAL A 115 -19.76 -6.40 -25.73
N THR A 116 -20.13 -6.63 -26.98
CA THR A 116 -19.49 -7.63 -27.84
C THR A 116 -19.17 -7.04 -29.21
N LEU A 117 -18.14 -7.56 -29.88
CA LEU A 117 -17.86 -7.19 -31.27
C LEU A 117 -18.87 -7.85 -32.21
N VAL A 118 -19.35 -7.10 -33.21
CA VAL A 118 -20.24 -7.65 -34.24
C VAL A 118 -19.52 -8.66 -35.14
N ASP A 119 -18.23 -8.45 -35.42
CA ASP A 119 -17.39 -9.40 -36.14
C ASP A 119 -16.58 -10.24 -35.13
N SER A 120 -17.04 -11.48 -34.90
CA SER A 120 -16.44 -12.43 -33.94
C SER A 120 -15.09 -12.98 -34.38
N ARG A 121 -14.55 -12.55 -35.53
CA ARG A 121 -13.25 -13.01 -36.05
C ARG A 121 -12.03 -12.33 -35.41
N ILE A 122 -12.22 -11.22 -34.68
CA ILE A 122 -11.13 -10.47 -34.06
C ILE A 122 -10.82 -11.07 -32.68
N LYS A 123 -9.72 -11.83 -32.59
CA LYS A 123 -9.31 -12.57 -31.37
C LYS A 123 -8.46 -11.76 -30.37
N ASN A 124 -8.01 -10.55 -30.71
CA ASN A 124 -7.04 -9.77 -29.93
C ASN A 124 -7.64 -8.52 -29.23
N PHE A 125 -8.93 -8.56 -28.93
CA PHE A 125 -9.62 -7.51 -28.20
C PHE A 125 -9.55 -7.79 -26.69
N ARG A 126 -8.79 -6.99 -25.93
CA ARG A 126 -8.53 -7.22 -24.49
C ARG A 126 -9.48 -6.44 -23.59
N LEU A 127 -10.78 -6.56 -23.86
CA LEU A 127 -11.81 -6.14 -22.91
C LEU A 127 -12.23 -7.36 -22.09
N VAL A 128 -12.57 -7.17 -20.81
CA VAL A 128 -13.17 -8.25 -20.03
C VAL A 128 -14.45 -8.75 -20.69
N ASP A 129 -14.54 -10.06 -20.88
CA ASP A 129 -15.72 -10.69 -21.48
C ASP A 129 -16.88 -10.69 -20.49
N THR A 130 -18.00 -10.09 -20.87
CA THR A 130 -19.25 -10.10 -20.11
C THR A 130 -20.21 -11.13 -20.68
N TRP A 131 -20.90 -11.88 -19.82
CA TRP A 131 -21.97 -12.80 -20.24
C TRP A 131 -23.32 -12.12 -20.32
N GLU A 132 -23.74 -11.43 -19.27
CA GLU A 132 -25.01 -10.72 -19.24
C GLU A 132 -25.04 -9.64 -18.16
N ALA A 133 -25.93 -8.67 -18.34
CA ALA A 133 -26.31 -7.69 -17.35
C ALA A 133 -27.72 -8.01 -16.84
N ILE A 134 -27.83 -8.14 -15.52
CA ILE A 134 -29.04 -8.55 -14.82
C ILE A 134 -29.49 -7.36 -13.96
N ALA A 135 -30.78 -7.03 -14.01
CA ALA A 135 -31.39 -6.12 -13.06
C ALA A 135 -32.41 -6.91 -12.24
N ASP A 136 -32.27 -6.90 -10.92
CA ASP A 136 -33.22 -7.59 -10.04
C ASP A 136 -34.61 -6.94 -10.18
N GLU A 137 -35.62 -7.73 -10.54
CA GLU A 137 -36.99 -7.25 -10.72
C GLU A 137 -37.59 -6.72 -9.42
N LYS A 138 -37.23 -7.33 -8.28
CA LYS A 138 -37.86 -7.07 -6.98
C LYS A 138 -36.97 -6.32 -5.99
N GLY A 139 -35.67 -6.20 -6.27
CA GLY A 139 -34.69 -5.58 -5.38
C GLY A 139 -33.93 -4.43 -6.03
N ASP A 140 -33.18 -3.68 -5.24
CA ASP A 140 -32.51 -2.44 -5.71
C ASP A 140 -31.09 -2.69 -6.23
N ARG A 141 -30.89 -3.84 -6.90
CA ARG A 141 -29.56 -4.34 -7.30
C ARG A 141 -29.50 -4.65 -8.79
N CYS A 142 -28.33 -4.45 -9.36
CA CYS A 142 -27.98 -4.86 -10.71
C CYS A 142 -26.67 -5.65 -10.67
N TYR A 143 -26.49 -6.60 -11.60
CA TYR A 143 -25.33 -7.47 -11.65
C TYR A 143 -24.76 -7.53 -13.07
N LEU A 144 -23.47 -7.32 -13.23
CA LEU A 144 -22.74 -7.64 -14.45
C LEU A 144 -22.00 -8.96 -14.23
N ILE A 145 -22.33 -9.97 -15.04
CA ILE A 145 -21.66 -11.27 -15.00
C ILE A 145 -20.47 -11.23 -15.96
N ILE A 146 -19.28 -11.42 -15.42
CA ILE A 146 -18.00 -11.32 -16.14
C ILE A 146 -17.34 -12.70 -16.14
N LYS A 147 -16.80 -13.13 -17.28
CA LYS A 147 -15.99 -14.34 -17.34
C LYS A 147 -14.76 -14.17 -16.45
N LYS A 148 -14.47 -15.19 -15.63
CA LYS A 148 -13.32 -15.11 -14.74
C LYS A 148 -12.00 -15.08 -15.52
N ILE A 149 -11.16 -14.10 -15.23
CA ILE A 149 -9.77 -14.03 -15.70
C ILE A 149 -8.89 -14.52 -14.55
N GLU A 150 -8.20 -15.64 -14.76
CA GLU A 150 -7.32 -16.23 -13.75
C GLU A 150 -6.17 -15.30 -13.38
N ALA A 151 -5.92 -15.16 -12.06
CA ALA A 151 -4.78 -14.46 -11.46
C ALA A 151 -4.53 -13.04 -12.00
N SER A 152 -5.59 -12.23 -12.13
CA SER A 152 -5.48 -10.82 -12.52
C SER A 152 -5.63 -9.88 -11.32
N GLN A 153 -4.82 -8.82 -11.30
CA GLN A 153 -4.89 -7.71 -10.33
C GLN A 153 -4.98 -6.38 -11.07
N THR A 154 -5.40 -5.30 -10.42
CA THR A 154 -5.38 -3.97 -11.08
C THR A 154 -3.94 -3.49 -11.28
N LEU A 155 -3.72 -2.58 -12.23
CA LEU A 155 -2.42 -1.93 -12.39
C LEU A 155 -2.04 -1.12 -11.13
N HIS A 156 -3.02 -0.57 -10.41
CA HIS A 156 -2.78 0.06 -9.11
C HIS A 156 -2.17 -0.94 -8.11
N GLN A 157 -2.78 -2.11 -7.96
CA GLN A 157 -2.28 -3.17 -7.07
C GLN A 157 -0.89 -3.66 -7.51
N TYR A 158 -0.66 -3.83 -8.81
CA TYR A 158 0.64 -4.20 -9.34
C TYR A 158 1.71 -3.17 -8.99
N LEU A 159 1.43 -1.88 -9.20
CA LEU A 159 2.36 -0.78 -8.93
C LEU A 159 2.75 -0.73 -7.44
N SER A 160 1.77 -0.87 -6.55
CA SER A 160 2.00 -0.91 -5.09
C SER A 160 2.85 -2.11 -4.64
N GLN A 161 2.79 -3.23 -5.36
CA GLN A 161 3.56 -4.45 -5.03
C GLN A 161 4.95 -4.50 -5.68
N LYS A 162 5.07 -4.05 -6.93
CA LYS A 162 6.27 -4.22 -7.76
C LYS A 162 7.06 -2.94 -7.97
N GLY A 163 6.48 -1.78 -7.65
CA GLY A 163 7.09 -0.48 -7.91
C GLY A 163 7.06 -0.13 -9.41
N PRO A 164 7.92 0.82 -9.85
CA PRO A 164 7.90 1.36 -11.22
C PRO A 164 8.16 0.30 -12.28
N MET A 165 7.49 0.45 -13.42
CA MET A 165 7.76 -0.30 -14.64
C MET A 165 8.94 0.33 -15.40
N THR A 166 9.77 -0.52 -16.01
CA THR A 166 10.80 -0.11 -16.95
C THR A 166 10.20 0.47 -18.24
N ALA A 167 10.94 1.30 -18.97
CA ALA A 167 10.47 1.87 -20.23
C ALA A 167 9.97 0.81 -21.24
N PRO A 168 10.63 -0.35 -21.43
CA PRO A 168 10.10 -1.43 -22.27
C PRO A 168 8.75 -2.00 -21.79
N GLN A 169 8.56 -2.13 -20.47
CA GLN A 169 7.29 -2.60 -19.90
C GLN A 169 6.18 -1.57 -20.11
N VAL A 170 6.46 -0.28 -19.93
CA VAL A 170 5.50 0.81 -20.19
C VAL A 170 5.12 0.85 -21.67
N ARG A 171 6.09 0.69 -22.58
CA ARG A 171 5.84 0.58 -24.03
C ARG A 171 4.93 -0.61 -24.35
N GLU A 172 5.11 -1.75 -23.68
CA GLU A 172 4.26 -2.93 -23.87
C GLU A 172 2.83 -2.70 -23.35
N VAL A 173 2.66 -2.08 -22.17
CA VAL A 173 1.34 -1.66 -21.67
C VAL A 173 0.67 -0.73 -22.68
N LEU A 174 1.37 0.30 -23.15
CA LEU A 174 0.85 1.24 -24.14
C LEU A 174 0.44 0.55 -25.43
N ASN A 175 1.23 -0.39 -25.94
CA ASN A 175 0.91 -1.14 -27.16
C ASN A 175 -0.38 -1.96 -27.02
N GLN A 176 -0.52 -2.71 -25.93
CA GLN A 176 -1.72 -3.51 -25.66
C GLN A 176 -2.96 -2.63 -25.41
N ALA A 177 -2.78 -1.52 -24.68
CA ALA A 177 -3.86 -0.58 -24.36
C ALA A 177 -4.35 0.15 -25.60
N LEU A 178 -3.43 0.70 -26.40
CA LEU A 178 -3.76 1.39 -27.65
C LEU A 178 -4.38 0.44 -28.67
N GLN A 179 -3.96 -0.83 -28.72
CA GLN A 179 -4.61 -1.84 -29.56
C GLN A 179 -6.09 -2.02 -29.14
N THR A 180 -6.34 -2.08 -27.83
CA THR A 180 -7.69 -2.24 -27.30
C THR A 180 -8.55 -0.99 -27.55
N LEU A 181 -7.97 0.22 -27.40
CA LEU A 181 -8.64 1.48 -27.73
C LEU A 181 -8.91 1.64 -29.22
N GLU A 182 -7.96 1.26 -30.09
CA GLU A 182 -8.14 1.23 -31.54
C GLU A 182 -9.39 0.42 -31.89
N PHE A 183 -9.54 -0.78 -31.32
CA PHE A 183 -10.74 -1.59 -31.51
C PHE A 183 -11.99 -0.95 -30.92
N LEU A 184 -11.95 -0.50 -29.66
CA LEU A 184 -13.09 0.14 -29.02
C LEU A 184 -13.58 1.35 -29.81
N HIS A 185 -12.69 2.20 -30.31
CA HIS A 185 -13.01 3.45 -30.99
C HIS A 185 -13.44 3.29 -32.45
N SER A 186 -13.00 2.22 -33.13
CA SER A 186 -13.20 2.05 -34.57
C SER A 186 -14.17 0.94 -34.97
N GLN A 187 -14.44 -0.05 -34.11
CA GLN A 187 -15.24 -1.22 -34.49
C GLN A 187 -16.73 -1.05 -34.23
N LYS A 188 -17.53 -1.89 -34.89
CA LYS A 188 -18.97 -2.03 -34.61
C LYS A 188 -19.16 -2.92 -33.38
N LEU A 189 -19.73 -2.33 -32.34
CA LEU A 189 -19.99 -2.98 -31.07
C LEU A 189 -21.50 -3.21 -30.92
N ARG A 190 -21.86 -4.37 -30.40
CA ARG A 190 -23.24 -4.77 -30.10
C ARG A 190 -23.44 -4.78 -28.59
N PHE A 191 -24.45 -4.04 -28.15
CA PHE A 191 -24.95 -4.08 -26.78
C PHE A 191 -25.98 -5.21 -26.58
N PRO A 192 -26.29 -5.60 -25.33
CA PRO A 192 -27.32 -6.61 -25.05
C PRO A 192 -28.70 -6.27 -25.62
N SER A 193 -29.01 -4.99 -25.77
CA SER A 193 -30.21 -4.49 -26.46
C SER A 193 -30.26 -4.79 -27.96
N ASN A 194 -29.24 -5.44 -28.53
CA ASN A 194 -28.99 -5.62 -29.97
C ASN A 194 -28.72 -4.32 -30.73
N GLN A 195 -28.66 -3.17 -30.04
CA GLN A 195 -28.22 -1.92 -30.64
C GLN A 195 -26.76 -2.04 -31.06
N ILE A 196 -26.47 -1.64 -32.30
CA ILE A 196 -25.12 -1.58 -32.84
C ILE A 196 -24.64 -0.13 -32.79
N GLN A 197 -23.45 0.08 -32.25
CA GLN A 197 -22.79 1.38 -32.21
C GLN A 197 -21.44 1.33 -32.91
N GLN A 198 -21.15 2.38 -33.68
CA GLN A 198 -19.87 2.59 -34.34
C GLN A 198 -18.89 3.27 -33.36
N GLY A 199 -18.00 2.48 -32.78
CA GLY A 199 -17.02 2.95 -31.81
C GLY A 199 -17.61 3.36 -30.45
N LEU A 200 -16.87 3.14 -29.38
CA LEU A 200 -17.25 3.42 -28.00
C LEU A 200 -16.00 3.86 -27.22
N PRO A 201 -15.99 5.06 -26.62
CA PRO A 201 -14.93 5.41 -25.66
C PRO A 201 -15.04 4.52 -24.42
N HIS A 202 -13.90 4.16 -23.83
CA HIS A 202 -13.85 3.47 -22.55
C HIS A 202 -14.42 4.38 -21.44
N GLY A 203 -13.96 5.63 -21.42
CA GLY A 203 -14.49 6.72 -20.63
C GLY A 203 -14.14 6.72 -19.15
N ASN A 204 -13.52 5.65 -18.66
CA ASN A 204 -13.14 5.46 -17.25
C ASN A 204 -11.74 4.83 -17.12
N LEU A 205 -10.79 5.16 -18.01
CA LEU A 205 -9.45 4.58 -17.94
C LEU A 205 -8.68 5.09 -16.71
N SER A 206 -8.17 4.17 -15.91
CA SER A 206 -7.34 4.45 -14.74
C SER A 206 -6.46 3.23 -14.39
N LEU A 207 -5.62 3.37 -13.35
CA LEU A 207 -4.87 2.24 -12.79
C LEU A 207 -5.79 1.15 -12.21
N ASP A 208 -7.04 1.48 -11.87
CA ASP A 208 -8.02 0.55 -11.28
C ASP A 208 -8.92 -0.12 -12.33
N SER A 209 -9.11 0.52 -13.49
CA SER A 209 -9.93 0.00 -14.58
C SER A 209 -9.15 -0.86 -15.58
N ILE A 210 -7.86 -1.09 -15.33
CA ILE A 210 -6.98 -1.91 -16.17
C ILE A 210 -6.40 -3.02 -15.30
N LEU A 211 -6.69 -4.25 -15.69
CA LEU A 211 -6.19 -5.46 -15.05
C LEU A 211 -4.90 -5.90 -15.72
N ILE A 212 -3.99 -6.50 -14.95
CA ILE A 212 -2.79 -7.16 -15.44
C ILE A 212 -2.77 -8.62 -15.01
N LYS A 213 -2.48 -9.50 -15.97
CA LYS A 213 -2.23 -10.93 -15.77
C LYS A 213 -0.76 -11.20 -16.09
N LEU A 214 -0.03 -11.72 -15.12
CA LEU A 214 1.38 -12.10 -15.28
C LEU A 214 1.44 -13.55 -15.76
N GLU A 215 2.17 -13.83 -16.84
CA GLU A 215 2.52 -15.21 -17.21
C GLU A 215 3.87 -15.62 -16.62
N ASN A 216 4.82 -14.67 -16.55
CA ASN A 216 6.11 -14.80 -15.91
C ASN A 216 6.65 -13.40 -15.54
N ASN A 217 7.90 -13.30 -15.06
CA ASN A 217 8.46 -12.02 -14.62
C ASN A 217 8.67 -10.98 -15.74
N GLN A 218 8.57 -11.37 -17.02
CA GLN A 218 8.82 -10.48 -18.16
C GLN A 218 7.59 -10.31 -19.09
N GLN A 219 6.70 -11.30 -19.14
CA GLN A 219 5.53 -11.31 -20.02
C GLN A 219 4.23 -11.17 -19.24
N PHE A 220 3.42 -10.22 -19.68
CA PHE A 220 2.12 -9.93 -19.09
C PHE A 220 1.11 -9.49 -20.13
N TYR A 221 -0.17 -9.62 -19.79
CA TYR A 221 -1.28 -9.10 -20.59
C TYR A 221 -2.12 -8.16 -19.75
N ILE A 222 -2.64 -7.11 -20.38
CA ILE A 222 -3.58 -6.19 -19.74
C ILE A 222 -5.00 -6.34 -20.29
N TYR A 223 -6.01 -6.10 -19.45
CA TYR A 223 -7.42 -6.15 -19.83
C TYR A 223 -8.16 -4.92 -19.32
N PHE A 224 -9.00 -4.32 -20.16
CA PHE A 224 -9.86 -3.21 -19.76
C PHE A 224 -11.14 -3.72 -19.09
N CYS A 225 -11.60 -3.01 -18.07
CA CYS A 225 -12.87 -3.26 -17.40
C CYS A 225 -13.54 -1.96 -16.94
N ASP A 226 -14.77 -2.06 -16.45
CA ASP A 226 -15.46 -0.96 -15.77
C ASP A 226 -15.67 0.28 -16.68
N LEU A 227 -16.19 0.05 -17.90
CA LEU A 227 -16.50 1.12 -18.85
C LEU A 227 -17.44 2.15 -18.23
N ALA A 228 -17.20 3.44 -18.53
CA ALA A 228 -18.02 4.54 -18.02
C ALA A 228 -19.51 4.38 -18.33
N ILE A 229 -19.86 3.83 -19.49
CA ILE A 229 -21.27 3.60 -19.86
C ILE A 229 -21.97 2.59 -18.92
N TRP A 230 -21.21 1.70 -18.27
CA TRP A 230 -21.71 0.79 -17.25
C TRP A 230 -21.74 1.50 -15.89
N GLU A 231 -20.60 2.04 -15.47
CA GLU A 231 -20.38 2.62 -14.13
C GLU A 231 -21.25 3.85 -13.87
N ASN A 232 -21.38 4.75 -14.85
CA ASN A 232 -22.07 6.03 -14.69
C ASN A 232 -23.58 5.86 -14.53
N THR A 233 -24.13 4.69 -14.86
CA THR A 233 -25.55 4.39 -14.65
C THR A 233 -25.91 4.44 -13.16
N PHE A 234 -24.93 4.20 -12.28
CA PHE A 234 -25.13 4.10 -10.83
C PHE A 234 -24.62 5.33 -10.05
N ILE A 235 -24.28 6.43 -10.73
CA ILE A 235 -23.97 7.70 -10.06
C ILE A 235 -25.27 8.32 -9.56
N PRO A 236 -25.37 8.61 -8.25
CA PRO A 236 -26.55 9.23 -7.67
C PRO A 236 -26.94 10.56 -8.33
N PRO A 237 -28.25 10.84 -8.47
CA PRO A 237 -28.75 11.98 -9.23
C PRO A 237 -28.43 13.35 -8.61
N ASN A 238 -28.13 13.40 -7.31
CA ASN A 238 -27.65 14.60 -6.61
C ASN A 238 -26.19 14.94 -6.97
N ILE A 239 -25.46 14.01 -7.58
CA ILE A 239 -24.10 14.22 -8.07
C ILE A 239 -24.19 14.57 -9.56
N ALA A 240 -23.41 15.59 -9.93
CA ALA A 240 -23.29 16.02 -11.32
C ALA A 240 -22.88 14.83 -12.20
N GLN A 241 -23.75 14.48 -13.15
CA GLN A 241 -23.49 13.35 -14.04
C GLN A 241 -22.33 13.70 -14.98
N PRO A 242 -21.34 12.80 -15.17
CA PRO A 242 -20.24 13.06 -16.08
C PRO A 242 -20.75 13.31 -17.50
N ALA A 243 -20.16 14.29 -18.18
CA ALA A 243 -20.40 14.47 -19.60
C ALA A 243 -19.99 13.20 -20.37
N PRO A 244 -20.67 12.85 -21.48
CA PRO A 244 -20.25 11.75 -22.34
C PRO A 244 -18.78 11.90 -22.72
N CYS A 245 -17.97 10.91 -22.37
CA CYS A 245 -16.53 10.94 -22.63
C CYS A 245 -16.28 10.90 -24.15
N LYS A 246 -15.26 11.62 -24.61
CA LYS A 246 -14.79 11.60 -26.00
C LYS A 246 -13.61 10.65 -26.15
N ARG A 247 -13.40 10.13 -27.35
CA ARG A 247 -12.32 9.17 -27.65
C ARG A 247 -10.93 9.73 -27.35
N GLU A 248 -10.74 11.04 -27.53
CA GLU A 248 -9.47 11.70 -27.27
C GLU A 248 -9.13 11.75 -25.77
N GLN A 249 -10.15 11.73 -24.90
CA GLN A 249 -9.95 11.72 -23.45
C GLN A 249 -9.46 10.35 -22.95
N ASP A 250 -9.76 9.26 -23.66
CA ASP A 250 -9.17 7.95 -23.36
C ASP A 250 -7.66 7.94 -23.60
N LEU A 251 -7.17 8.66 -24.61
CA LEU A 251 -5.73 8.79 -24.87
C LEU A 251 -5.03 9.59 -23.78
N GLU A 252 -5.67 10.67 -23.32
CA GLU A 252 -5.18 11.49 -22.20
C GLU A 252 -5.11 10.68 -20.90
N ALA A 253 -6.18 9.94 -20.58
CA ALA A 253 -6.21 9.06 -19.42
C ALA A 253 -5.17 7.92 -19.51
N LEU A 254 -4.98 7.33 -20.70
CA LEU A 254 -3.95 6.33 -20.91
C LEU A 254 -2.53 6.91 -20.75
N GLY A 255 -2.31 8.15 -21.19
CA GLY A 255 -1.06 8.87 -20.96
C GLY A 255 -0.76 9.03 -19.48
N LEU A 256 -1.75 9.42 -18.67
CA LEU A 256 -1.61 9.51 -17.21
C LEU A 256 -1.30 8.15 -16.58
N VAL A 257 -1.98 7.08 -17.01
CA VAL A 257 -1.68 5.71 -16.56
C VAL A 257 -0.22 5.35 -16.87
N ALA A 258 0.24 5.58 -18.10
CA ALA A 258 1.61 5.28 -18.50
C ALA A 258 2.65 6.08 -17.71
N PHE A 259 2.36 7.36 -17.45
CA PHE A 259 3.19 8.20 -16.58
C PHE A 259 3.30 7.59 -15.17
N TYR A 260 2.18 7.28 -14.50
CA TYR A 260 2.22 6.71 -13.14
C TYR A 260 2.92 5.35 -13.07
N LEU A 261 2.74 4.49 -14.09
CA LEU A 261 3.44 3.21 -14.17
C LEU A 261 4.95 3.41 -14.28
N TRP A 262 5.40 4.41 -15.04
CA TRP A 262 6.81 4.67 -15.23
C TRP A 262 7.46 5.32 -14.00
N VAL A 263 6.74 6.23 -13.33
CA VAL A 263 7.20 6.88 -12.09
C VAL A 263 7.17 5.91 -10.90
N GLY A 264 6.24 4.96 -10.89
CA GLY A 264 6.10 3.97 -9.80
C GLY A 264 5.10 4.33 -8.72
N LYS A 265 4.40 5.47 -8.85
CA LYS A 265 3.37 5.94 -7.94
C LYS A 265 2.42 6.91 -8.65
N SER A 266 1.23 7.10 -8.11
CA SER A 266 0.23 8.06 -8.61
C SER A 266 0.17 9.36 -7.81
N ASN A 267 0.65 9.34 -6.56
CA ASN A 267 0.57 10.48 -5.65
C ASN A 267 1.96 10.85 -5.09
N ASP A 268 2.11 12.09 -4.66
CA ASP A 268 3.28 12.59 -3.93
C ASP A 268 3.23 12.27 -2.43
N SER A 269 4.21 12.76 -1.68
CA SER A 269 4.29 12.58 -0.22
C SER A 269 3.16 13.27 0.56
N PHE A 270 2.42 14.19 -0.06
CA PHE A 270 1.26 14.89 0.49
C PHE A 270 -0.06 14.32 -0.04
N ASN A 271 -0.02 13.14 -0.66
CA ASN A 271 -1.15 12.45 -1.25
C ASN A 271 -1.81 13.20 -2.43
N GLN A 272 -1.13 14.18 -3.03
CA GLN A 272 -1.62 14.87 -4.23
C GLN A 272 -1.26 14.08 -5.49
N PRO A 273 -2.14 14.01 -6.51
CA PRO A 273 -1.82 13.36 -7.78
C PRO A 273 -0.57 13.98 -8.42
N LEU A 274 0.35 13.15 -8.90
CA LEU A 274 1.55 13.64 -9.59
C LEU A 274 1.15 14.36 -10.88
N ASP A 275 1.64 15.59 -11.08
CA ASP A 275 1.42 16.35 -12.30
C ASP A 275 2.48 15.98 -13.36
N PRO A 276 2.09 15.45 -14.54
CA PRO A 276 3.02 15.21 -15.64
C PRO A 276 3.63 16.50 -16.23
N ARG A 277 3.13 17.69 -15.89
CA ARG A 277 3.75 18.98 -16.26
C ARG A 277 5.04 19.26 -15.49
N ASP A 278 5.19 18.66 -14.31
CA ASP A 278 6.41 18.81 -13.54
C ASP A 278 7.49 17.85 -14.05
N ASN A 279 8.50 18.43 -14.68
CA ASN A 279 9.62 17.69 -15.25
C ASN A 279 10.43 16.89 -14.21
N GLN A 280 10.40 17.28 -12.92
CA GLN A 280 11.12 16.59 -11.86
C GLN A 280 10.54 15.21 -11.55
N HIS A 281 9.27 14.98 -11.87
CA HIS A 281 8.61 13.70 -11.63
C HIS A 281 8.96 12.63 -12.67
N TRP A 282 9.52 13.01 -13.82
CA TRP A 282 9.78 12.08 -14.91
C TRP A 282 11.09 11.31 -14.74
N PRO A 283 11.10 9.99 -14.98
CA PRO A 283 12.33 9.26 -15.20
C PRO A 283 13.08 9.81 -16.43
N ASN A 284 14.40 9.90 -16.34
CA ASN A 284 15.28 10.38 -17.42
C ASN A 284 15.84 9.26 -18.30
N THR A 285 15.20 8.08 -18.28
CA THR A 285 15.73 6.87 -18.92
C THR A 285 15.42 6.80 -20.42
N ASP A 286 14.27 7.30 -20.88
CA ASP A 286 13.85 7.17 -22.30
C ASP A 286 13.16 8.44 -22.83
N ASN A 287 13.92 9.33 -23.49
CA ASN A 287 13.39 10.59 -24.01
C ASN A 287 12.29 10.42 -25.06
N TYR A 288 12.37 9.36 -25.89
CA TYR A 288 11.34 9.10 -26.90
C TYR A 288 10.03 8.70 -26.22
N LEU A 289 10.09 7.84 -25.21
CA LEU A 289 8.91 7.46 -24.43
C LEU A 289 8.32 8.64 -23.68
N LYS A 290 9.16 9.52 -23.11
CA LYS A 290 8.69 10.76 -22.48
C LYS A 290 7.90 11.62 -23.47
N GLN A 291 8.47 11.93 -24.64
CA GLN A 291 7.78 12.69 -25.69
C GLN A 291 6.47 12.01 -26.12
N PHE A 292 6.49 10.69 -26.28
CA PHE A 292 5.29 9.92 -26.64
C PHE A 292 4.18 10.07 -25.60
N ILE A 293 4.49 9.92 -24.31
CA ILE A 293 3.52 10.09 -23.23
C ILE A 293 3.07 11.54 -23.11
N SER A 294 3.98 12.52 -23.27
CA SER A 294 3.67 13.96 -23.29
C SER A 294 2.63 14.33 -24.35
N ARG A 295 2.68 13.68 -25.53
CA ARG A 295 1.64 13.84 -26.57
C ARG A 295 0.30 13.20 -26.16
N LEU A 296 0.31 12.05 -25.48
CA LEU A 296 -0.92 11.45 -24.95
C LEU A 296 -1.60 12.37 -23.92
N VAL A 297 -0.82 12.91 -22.96
CA VAL A 297 -1.32 13.84 -21.93
C VAL A 297 -1.47 15.30 -22.40
N ARG A 298 -1.39 15.55 -23.72
CA ARG A 298 -1.60 16.87 -24.36
C ARG A 298 -0.66 17.99 -23.91
N LEU A 299 0.52 17.63 -23.42
CA LEU A 299 1.59 18.60 -23.17
C LEU A 299 2.32 18.97 -24.47
N GLU A 300 2.20 18.12 -25.48
CA GLU A 300 2.67 18.33 -26.85
C GLU A 300 1.51 18.10 -27.84
N ASN A 301 1.82 18.16 -29.16
CA ASN A 301 0.85 17.91 -30.23
C ASN A 301 0.17 16.53 -30.07
N PRO A 302 -1.13 16.51 -29.72
CA PRO A 302 -1.79 15.28 -29.32
C PRO A 302 -2.07 14.36 -30.51
N PHE A 303 -2.21 13.07 -30.23
CA PHE A 303 -2.64 12.09 -31.22
C PHE A 303 -4.12 12.28 -31.55
N VAL A 304 -4.45 12.19 -32.84
CA VAL A 304 -5.83 12.29 -33.34
C VAL A 304 -6.64 11.00 -33.13
N SER A 305 -5.99 9.86 -32.94
CA SER A 305 -6.64 8.56 -32.68
C SER A 305 -5.69 7.56 -32.02
N ALA A 306 -6.26 6.52 -31.41
CA ALA A 306 -5.50 5.39 -30.84
C ALA A 306 -4.69 4.63 -31.90
N GLU A 307 -5.20 4.54 -33.13
CA GLU A 307 -4.50 3.92 -34.26
C GLU A 307 -3.20 4.66 -34.58
N VAL A 308 -3.27 5.99 -34.74
CA VAL A 308 -2.09 6.82 -35.05
C VAL A 308 -1.09 6.79 -33.90
N ALA A 309 -1.57 6.84 -32.65
CA ALA A 309 -0.72 6.70 -31.47
C ALA A 309 0.00 5.34 -31.47
N ARG A 310 -0.71 4.24 -31.76
CA ARG A 310 -0.12 2.90 -31.78
C ARG A 310 0.90 2.72 -32.90
N GLN A 311 0.59 3.18 -34.11
CA GLN A 311 1.53 3.13 -35.24
C GLN A 311 2.81 3.92 -34.91
N THR A 312 2.66 5.09 -34.29
CA THR A 312 3.80 5.90 -33.84
C THR A 312 4.63 5.14 -32.79
N LEU A 313 3.99 4.52 -31.79
CA LEU A 313 4.66 3.73 -30.75
C LEU A 313 5.50 2.59 -31.33
N LEU A 314 4.97 1.87 -32.33
CA LEU A 314 5.64 0.74 -32.98
C LEU A 314 6.85 1.16 -33.81
N GLN A 315 6.89 2.42 -34.26
CA GLN A 315 8.00 2.99 -35.02
C GLN A 315 9.06 3.66 -34.13
N MET A 316 8.81 3.78 -32.82
CA MET A 316 9.76 4.41 -31.92
C MET A 316 11.08 3.63 -31.85
N PRO A 317 12.24 4.31 -31.90
CA PRO A 317 13.53 3.68 -31.70
C PRO A 317 13.58 2.89 -30.37
N LYS A 318 14.25 1.74 -30.39
CA LYS A 318 14.71 1.04 -29.18
C LYS A 318 15.99 1.71 -28.71
N GLU A 319 16.19 1.84 -27.39
CA GLU A 319 17.33 2.56 -26.81
C GLU A 319 18.67 2.23 -27.49
N CYS A 320 19.34 3.28 -27.97
CA CYS A 320 20.77 3.30 -28.21
C CYS A 320 21.29 4.60 -27.57
N GLN A 321 22.37 4.47 -26.80
CA GLN A 321 23.01 5.54 -26.02
C GLN A 321 23.25 6.81 -26.85
N ALA A 322 22.88 7.99 -26.33
CA ALA A 322 23.57 9.26 -26.58
C ALA A 322 22.95 10.45 -25.83
N SER A 323 23.68 10.91 -24.82
CA SER A 323 24.11 12.30 -24.56
C SER A 323 23.10 13.46 -24.52
N SER A 324 22.96 13.96 -23.29
CA SER A 324 22.94 15.34 -22.82
C SER A 324 23.18 16.45 -23.85
N PHE A 325 22.23 17.37 -23.98
CA PHE A 325 22.50 18.79 -24.27
C PHE A 325 21.56 19.66 -23.43
N SER A 326 22.15 20.43 -22.52
CA SER A 326 21.52 21.54 -21.81
C SER A 326 21.51 22.78 -22.71
N GLN A 327 20.41 23.52 -22.72
CA GLN A 327 20.42 24.93 -23.09
C GLN A 327 19.82 25.77 -21.96
N LEU A 328 20.62 26.74 -21.52
CA LEU A 328 20.26 27.82 -20.61
C LEU A 328 19.19 28.71 -21.26
N VAL A 329 18.21 29.13 -20.46
CA VAL A 329 17.39 30.30 -20.74
C VAL A 329 17.51 31.23 -19.54
N THR A 330 18.00 32.44 -19.80
CA THR A 330 18.08 33.56 -18.85
C THR A 330 16.78 34.39 -18.95
N PRO A 331 16.25 34.92 -17.84
CA PRO A 331 14.94 35.58 -17.82
C PRO A 331 15.04 37.10 -18.07
N GLU A 332 13.99 37.68 -18.64
CA GLU A 332 13.75 39.13 -18.62
C GLU A 332 12.53 39.43 -17.73
N GLU A 333 12.79 40.17 -16.66
CA GLU A 333 11.81 40.90 -15.86
C GLU A 333 11.39 42.18 -16.60
N THR A 334 10.16 42.67 -16.36
CA THR A 334 9.90 44.12 -16.30
C THR A 334 8.68 44.43 -15.43
N GLU A 335 8.78 45.59 -14.81
CA GLU A 335 8.17 46.05 -13.57
C GLU A 335 6.70 46.51 -13.65
N ASN A 336 6.09 46.37 -12.47
CA ASN A 336 5.08 47.20 -11.82
C ASN A 336 4.74 48.58 -12.41
N ASP A 337 3.44 48.91 -12.37
CA ASP A 337 3.01 50.21 -11.85
C ASP A 337 1.62 50.11 -11.18
N PHE A 338 1.54 50.55 -9.93
CA PHE A 338 0.31 50.76 -9.17
C PHE A 338 0.25 52.25 -8.77
N PRO A 339 -0.92 52.87 -8.84
CA PRO A 339 -1.45 53.46 -7.62
C PRO A 339 -2.96 53.21 -7.48
N LYS A 340 -3.29 52.04 -6.93
CA LYS A 340 -4.59 51.65 -6.32
C LYS A 340 -4.39 50.91 -4.98
N ALA A 341 -3.17 50.91 -4.45
CA ALA A 341 -2.70 49.98 -3.41
C ALA A 341 -3.37 50.19 -2.03
N LEU A 342 -3.84 51.39 -1.69
CA LEU A 342 -4.38 51.68 -0.35
C LEU A 342 -5.82 51.18 -0.14
N ILE A 343 -6.65 51.12 -1.18
CA ILE A 343 -8.02 50.58 -1.10
C ILE A 343 -7.98 49.05 -1.18
N LEU A 344 -7.05 48.50 -1.97
CA LEU A 344 -6.83 47.06 -2.07
C LEU A 344 -6.31 46.49 -0.75
N LEU A 345 -5.40 47.16 -0.04
CA LEU A 345 -4.85 46.71 1.25
C LEU A 345 -5.91 46.55 2.34
N GLY A 346 -6.92 47.43 2.40
CA GLY A 346 -8.01 47.32 3.36
C GLY A 346 -8.91 46.11 3.09
N ILE A 347 -9.21 45.82 1.82
CA ILE A 347 -9.98 44.64 1.41
C ILE A 347 -9.14 43.36 1.56
N LEU A 348 -7.85 43.40 1.25
CA LEU A 348 -6.92 42.27 1.42
C LEU A 348 -6.75 41.92 2.90
N ALA A 349 -6.63 42.90 3.79
CA ALA A 349 -6.56 42.63 5.22
C ALA A 349 -7.84 41.97 5.74
N LEU A 350 -9.01 42.40 5.25
CA LEU A 350 -10.29 41.82 5.66
C LEU A 350 -10.50 40.42 5.07
N ILE A 351 -10.06 40.17 3.84
CA ILE A 351 -10.01 38.84 3.20
C ILE A 351 -8.98 37.93 3.89
N LEU A 352 -7.84 38.45 4.34
CA LEU A 352 -6.82 37.67 5.05
C LEU A 352 -7.26 37.32 6.47
N VAL A 353 -7.99 38.20 7.15
CA VAL A 353 -8.55 37.90 8.48
C VAL A 353 -9.73 36.95 8.38
N THR A 354 -10.68 37.20 7.48
CA THR A 354 -11.83 36.28 7.28
C THR A 354 -11.40 34.95 6.66
N GLY A 355 -10.47 34.98 5.69
CA GLY A 355 -9.84 33.80 5.11
C GLY A 355 -8.93 33.07 6.09
N GLY A 356 -8.24 33.78 7.01
CA GLY A 356 -7.45 33.18 8.08
C GLY A 356 -8.32 32.51 9.14
N ILE A 357 -9.44 33.12 9.52
CA ILE A 357 -10.43 32.50 10.41
C ILE A 357 -11.09 31.31 9.72
N TRP A 358 -11.47 31.43 8.44
CA TRP A 358 -12.01 30.33 7.64
C TRP A 358 -11.00 29.19 7.48
N HIS A 359 -9.73 29.49 7.22
CA HIS A 359 -8.64 28.53 7.11
C HIS A 359 -8.35 27.85 8.46
N TYR A 360 -8.42 28.60 9.57
CA TYR A 360 -8.26 28.05 10.92
C TYR A 360 -9.41 27.08 11.27
N PHE A 361 -10.66 27.43 10.94
CA PHE A 361 -11.80 26.52 11.10
C PHE A 361 -11.79 25.36 10.09
N TRP A 362 -11.29 25.56 8.87
CA TRP A 362 -11.17 24.50 7.85
C TRP A 362 -10.04 23.53 8.15
N GLN A 363 -8.88 23.98 8.65
CA GLN A 363 -7.78 23.10 9.07
C GLN A 363 -8.15 22.23 10.26
N HIS A 364 -8.96 22.74 11.20
CA HIS A 364 -9.43 21.93 12.33
C HIS A 364 -10.61 21.00 11.99
N HIS A 365 -11.19 21.10 10.79
CA HIS A 365 -12.27 20.23 10.32
C HIS A 365 -11.94 19.56 8.98
N GLN A 366 -10.66 19.37 8.63
CA GLN A 366 -10.34 18.44 7.56
C GLN A 366 -10.64 17.01 8.06
N PRO A 367 -11.64 16.31 7.50
CA PRO A 367 -11.76 14.89 7.75
C PRO A 367 -10.47 14.22 7.28
N GLU A 368 -9.95 13.26 8.05
CA GLU A 368 -8.83 12.44 7.62
C GLU A 368 -9.09 11.92 6.20
N ASP A 369 -8.12 12.12 5.33
CA ASP A 369 -8.22 11.81 3.89
C ASP A 369 -8.32 10.28 3.70
N ASN A 370 -9.56 9.78 3.56
CA ASN A 370 -9.92 8.36 3.47
C ASN A 370 -9.16 7.59 2.37
N ASN A 371 -8.61 8.29 1.36
CA ASN A 371 -7.74 7.71 0.34
C ASN A 371 -6.49 7.03 0.94
N LYS A 372 -6.02 7.46 2.12
CA LYS A 372 -4.85 6.89 2.81
C LYS A 372 -4.99 5.39 3.12
N TYR A 373 -6.23 4.91 3.29
CA TYR A 373 -6.52 3.55 3.74
C TYR A 373 -7.14 2.65 2.65
N ILE A 374 -7.12 3.05 1.37
CA ILE A 374 -7.66 2.23 0.26
C ILE A 374 -6.96 0.86 0.17
N ILE A 375 -5.63 0.84 0.31
CA ILE A 375 -4.87 -0.43 0.26
C ILE A 375 -5.25 -1.31 1.45
N TRP A 376 -5.41 -0.72 2.64
CA TRP A 376 -5.86 -1.42 3.84
C TRP A 376 -7.26 -2.00 3.69
N SER A 377 -8.20 -1.23 3.13
CA SER A 377 -9.57 -1.68 2.93
C SER A 377 -9.69 -2.78 1.87
N GLY A 378 -8.74 -2.91 0.96
CA GLY A 378 -8.66 -4.02 0.00
C GLY A 378 -8.17 -5.36 0.58
N LEU A 379 -7.66 -5.41 1.81
CA LEU A 379 -7.12 -6.63 2.41
C LEU A 379 -8.23 -7.57 2.91
N VAL A 380 -7.94 -8.88 2.86
CA VAL A 380 -8.73 -9.90 3.57
C VAL A 380 -8.78 -9.55 5.06
N ARG A 381 -9.95 -9.60 5.68
CA ARG A 381 -10.10 -9.02 7.03
C ARG A 381 -9.50 -9.92 8.09
N ASN A 382 -9.89 -11.18 8.07
CA ASN A 382 -9.73 -12.09 9.20
C ASN A 382 -8.97 -13.34 8.77
N PHE A 383 -8.38 -14.02 9.73
CA PHE A 383 -7.78 -15.34 9.51
C PHE A 383 -8.79 -16.33 8.93
N PHE A 384 -10.06 -16.25 9.34
CA PHE A 384 -11.14 -17.15 8.90
C PHE A 384 -11.46 -17.08 7.41
N GLU A 385 -11.19 -15.93 6.76
CA GLU A 385 -11.50 -15.63 5.36
C GLU A 385 -10.37 -16.01 4.40
N VAL A 386 -9.20 -16.40 4.93
CA VAL A 386 -8.13 -16.96 4.12
C VAL A 386 -8.62 -18.30 3.55
N ASN A 387 -8.68 -18.39 2.22
CA ASN A 387 -9.17 -19.58 1.53
C ASN A 387 -8.16 -20.73 1.61
N ASN A 388 -8.65 -21.97 1.52
CA ASN A 388 -7.83 -23.18 1.32
C ASN A 388 -6.78 -23.44 2.43
N PHE A 389 -7.19 -23.39 3.70
CA PHE A 389 -6.34 -23.78 4.83
C PHE A 389 -5.78 -25.20 4.65
N PRO A 390 -4.46 -25.40 4.72
CA PRO A 390 -3.87 -26.72 4.61
C PRO A 390 -4.22 -27.52 5.87
N THR A 391 -4.70 -28.75 5.72
CA THR A 391 -5.02 -29.61 6.86
C THR A 391 -3.75 -30.31 7.34
N GLY A 392 -3.46 -30.28 8.64
CA GLY A 392 -2.28 -30.91 9.21
C GLY A 392 -1.60 -30.09 10.29
N LYS A 393 -0.49 -30.62 10.79
CA LYS A 393 0.43 -29.93 11.70
C LYS A 393 1.66 -29.53 10.90
N PHE A 394 1.97 -28.25 10.92
CA PHE A 394 3.11 -27.66 10.22
C PHE A 394 4.04 -27.04 11.24
N THR A 395 5.34 -27.16 11.01
CA THR A 395 6.35 -26.62 11.90
C THR A 395 7.14 -25.56 11.16
N TYR A 396 7.32 -24.40 11.79
CA TYR A 396 8.06 -23.29 11.23
C TYR A 396 9.09 -22.75 12.21
N THR A 397 10.09 -22.04 11.68
CA THR A 397 11.24 -21.62 12.47
C THR A 397 11.61 -20.15 12.27
N GLY A 398 12.51 -19.67 13.10
CA GLY A 398 13.08 -18.32 13.11
C GLY A 398 14.18 -18.24 14.16
N GLU A 399 14.98 -17.18 14.13
CA GLU A 399 16.10 -17.03 15.07
C GLU A 399 15.60 -16.91 16.52
N SER A 400 16.16 -17.74 17.41
CA SER A 400 15.77 -17.87 18.82
C SER A 400 15.86 -16.59 19.64
N ALA A 401 16.82 -15.74 19.29
CA ALA A 401 17.02 -14.40 19.84
C ALA A 401 16.78 -13.32 18.74
N GLY A 402 15.91 -13.60 17.78
CA GLY A 402 15.55 -12.65 16.71
C GLY A 402 14.21 -11.95 16.96
N THR A 403 13.81 -11.11 16.00
CA THR A 403 12.58 -10.32 16.08
C THR A 403 11.36 -11.21 16.23
N TRP A 404 11.26 -12.26 15.41
CA TRP A 404 10.08 -13.12 15.40
C TRP A 404 9.87 -13.87 16.73
N SER A 405 10.93 -14.46 17.28
CA SER A 405 10.92 -15.10 18.61
C SER A 405 10.50 -14.15 19.73
N PHE A 406 10.88 -12.89 19.63
CA PHE A 406 10.52 -11.87 20.62
C PHE A 406 9.05 -11.49 20.55
N ILE A 407 8.52 -11.21 19.36
CA ILE A 407 7.15 -10.72 19.20
C ILE A 407 6.10 -11.80 19.50
N LEU A 408 6.41 -13.08 19.23
CA LEU A 408 5.50 -14.20 19.53
C LEU A 408 5.15 -14.29 21.03
N LYS A 409 6.07 -13.88 21.90
CA LYS A 409 5.91 -13.90 23.36
C LYS A 409 5.12 -12.70 23.89
N GLN A 410 4.90 -11.68 23.08
CA GLN A 410 4.19 -10.47 23.50
C GLN A 410 2.70 -10.76 23.66
N GLN A 411 2.08 -10.06 24.62
CA GLN A 411 0.64 -10.15 24.84
C GLN A 411 -0.10 -9.16 23.96
N VAL A 412 -1.14 -9.65 23.28
CA VAL A 412 -2.10 -8.85 22.54
C VAL A 412 -3.51 -9.26 22.97
N ASP A 413 -4.28 -8.30 23.48
CA ASP A 413 -5.67 -8.50 23.90
C ASP A 413 -5.84 -9.72 24.85
N GLY A 414 -4.90 -9.87 25.78
CA GLY A 414 -4.89 -10.93 26.81
C GLY A 414 -4.36 -12.31 26.39
N ASN A 415 -3.91 -12.47 25.15
CA ASN A 415 -3.34 -13.74 24.62
C ASN A 415 -1.91 -13.51 24.13
N ARG A 416 -1.05 -14.53 24.11
CA ARG A 416 0.24 -14.39 23.40
C ARG A 416 -0.03 -14.40 21.90
N LEU A 417 0.76 -13.65 21.13
CA LEU A 417 0.66 -13.69 19.67
C LEU A 417 0.84 -15.13 19.13
N GLU A 418 1.73 -15.90 19.76
CA GLU A 418 1.92 -17.32 19.47
C GLU A 418 0.63 -18.15 19.55
N ASP A 419 -0.19 -17.94 20.58
CA ASP A 419 -1.44 -18.68 20.77
C ASP A 419 -2.43 -18.41 19.62
N LEU A 420 -2.50 -17.15 19.18
CA LEU A 420 -3.35 -16.71 18.08
C LEU A 420 -2.88 -17.26 16.72
N LEU A 421 -1.57 -17.37 16.52
CA LEU A 421 -1.00 -17.85 15.26
C LEU A 421 -0.84 -19.37 15.19
N THR A 422 -0.86 -20.07 16.34
CA THR A 422 -0.76 -21.54 16.39
C THR A 422 -2.01 -22.20 15.84
N LYS A 423 -3.19 -21.66 16.17
CA LYS A 423 -4.50 -22.11 15.67
C LYS A 423 -5.32 -20.92 15.18
N PRO A 424 -4.93 -20.33 14.04
CA PRO A 424 -5.56 -19.11 13.52
C PRO A 424 -7.02 -19.32 13.11
N LYS A 425 -7.43 -20.57 12.87
CA LYS A 425 -8.80 -20.97 12.58
C LYS A 425 -9.18 -22.25 13.37
N PRO A 426 -9.77 -22.12 14.57
CA PRO A 426 -10.04 -23.26 15.46
C PRO A 426 -10.94 -24.35 14.86
N GLU A 427 -11.81 -24.03 13.90
CA GLU A 427 -12.71 -25.01 13.28
C GLU A 427 -12.01 -25.91 12.25
N VAL A 428 -10.80 -25.52 11.80
CA VAL A 428 -10.01 -26.31 10.85
C VAL A 428 -8.91 -27.06 11.61
N LYS A 429 -8.62 -28.30 11.19
CA LYS A 429 -7.54 -29.14 11.74
C LYS A 429 -6.15 -28.70 11.25
N THR A 430 -5.86 -27.40 11.31
CA THR A 430 -4.57 -26.79 10.96
C THR A 430 -3.87 -26.32 12.24
N THR A 431 -2.61 -26.68 12.41
CA THR A 431 -1.76 -26.15 13.50
C THR A 431 -0.42 -25.71 12.95
N PHE A 432 0.04 -24.52 13.34
CA PHE A 432 1.37 -24.01 13.04
C PHE A 432 2.21 -23.98 14.34
N ASN A 433 3.23 -24.82 14.44
CA ASN A 433 4.08 -24.91 15.62
C ASN A 433 5.38 -24.16 15.38
N TYR A 434 5.68 -23.19 16.24
CA TYR A 434 6.96 -22.48 16.19
C TYR A 434 8.05 -23.27 16.90
N GLU A 435 9.18 -23.48 16.22
CA GLU A 435 10.38 -24.07 16.82
C GLU A 435 11.58 -23.16 16.53
N PRO A 436 12.04 -22.38 17.52
CA PRO A 436 13.18 -21.48 17.34
C PRO A 436 14.47 -22.27 17.13
N ILE A 437 15.38 -21.69 16.35
CA ILE A 437 16.72 -22.23 16.13
C ILE A 437 17.77 -21.26 16.64
N VAL A 438 18.83 -21.80 17.26
CA VAL A 438 20.01 -21.04 17.67
C VAL A 438 21.04 -21.20 16.56
N SER A 439 21.23 -20.17 15.75
CA SER A 439 22.15 -20.28 14.61
C SER A 439 23.47 -19.58 14.93
N SER A 440 24.58 -20.32 14.90
CA SER A 440 25.94 -19.73 14.97
C SER A 440 26.22 -18.82 13.76
N ASN A 441 25.60 -19.11 12.62
CA ASN A 441 25.43 -18.23 11.47
C ASN A 441 23.94 -18.12 11.15
N ILE A 442 23.35 -16.94 11.29
CA ILE A 442 21.91 -16.68 11.12
C ILE A 442 21.43 -17.02 9.69
N GLN A 443 22.33 -17.05 8.71
CA GLN A 443 22.04 -17.50 7.33
C GLN A 443 21.68 -18.99 7.25
N ASN A 444 22.11 -19.80 8.22
CA ASN A 444 21.80 -21.24 8.26
C ASN A 444 20.30 -21.50 8.45
N SER A 445 19.54 -20.54 8.99
CA SER A 445 18.08 -20.65 9.12
C SER A 445 17.39 -20.94 7.79
N ILE A 446 17.89 -20.35 6.69
CA ILE A 446 17.40 -20.61 5.33
C ILE A 446 17.92 -21.95 4.81
N GLN A 447 19.19 -22.27 5.07
CA GLN A 447 19.78 -23.55 4.64
C GLN A 447 19.01 -24.75 5.22
N ILE A 448 18.53 -24.65 6.46
CA ILE A 448 17.70 -25.69 7.09
C ILE A 448 16.44 -26.01 6.26
N ILE A 449 15.83 -25.01 5.63
CA ILE A 449 14.67 -25.20 4.73
C ILE A 449 15.13 -25.80 3.39
N GLN A 450 16.28 -25.39 2.89
CA GLN A 450 16.81 -25.83 1.59
C GLN A 450 17.27 -27.29 1.61
N ASP A 451 17.89 -27.74 2.69
CA ASP A 451 18.58 -29.02 2.76
C ASP A 451 17.64 -30.21 2.91
N ARG A 452 16.32 -30.01 3.07
CA ARG A 452 15.27 -31.06 3.24
C ARG A 452 15.55 -32.12 4.31
N THR A 453 16.68 -32.06 5.00
CA THR A 453 17.15 -33.00 6.01
C THR A 453 16.64 -32.67 7.41
N ASN A 454 15.96 -31.53 7.58
CA ASN A 454 15.23 -31.19 8.81
C ASN A 454 13.80 -30.74 8.49
N GLN A 455 12.85 -31.34 9.21
CA GLN A 455 11.39 -31.35 9.01
C GLN A 455 10.68 -29.98 9.21
N LYS A 456 11.20 -28.86 8.70
CA LYS A 456 10.56 -27.54 8.80
C LYS A 456 9.85 -27.19 7.49
N ASP A 457 8.62 -26.70 7.60
CA ASP A 457 7.77 -26.37 6.47
C ASP A 457 8.07 -24.97 5.90
N PHE A 458 8.44 -24.02 6.76
CA PHE A 458 8.82 -22.65 6.37
C PHE A 458 9.60 -21.96 7.50
N ALA A 459 10.12 -20.76 7.23
CA ALA A 459 10.76 -19.92 8.24
C ALA A 459 10.35 -18.46 8.12
N ILE A 460 10.62 -17.70 9.18
CA ILE A 460 10.40 -16.26 9.23
C ILE A 460 11.73 -15.57 9.54
N THR A 461 12.14 -14.65 8.68
CA THR A 461 13.45 -13.99 8.75
C THR A 461 13.47 -12.67 7.97
N SER A 462 14.33 -11.74 8.38
CA SER A 462 14.70 -10.55 7.59
C SER A 462 15.95 -10.75 6.71
N LEU A 463 16.68 -11.86 6.90
CA LEU A 463 17.94 -12.13 6.20
C LEU A 463 17.67 -12.93 4.94
N VAL A 464 17.55 -12.27 3.78
CA VAL A 464 17.09 -12.93 2.53
C VAL A 464 18.10 -12.88 1.37
N ASP A 465 19.32 -12.40 1.61
CA ASP A 465 20.32 -12.13 0.57
C ASP A 465 20.80 -13.39 -0.14
N ASN A 466 20.73 -14.55 0.52
CA ASN A 466 21.22 -15.84 0.03
C ASN A 466 20.09 -16.85 -0.24
N ILE A 467 18.87 -16.38 -0.48
CA ILE A 467 17.76 -17.27 -0.84
C ILE A 467 17.97 -17.79 -2.27
N THR A 468 18.07 -19.11 -2.41
CA THR A 468 18.20 -19.79 -3.72
C THR A 468 16.89 -19.77 -4.49
N ASP A 469 16.95 -20.02 -5.80
CA ASP A 469 15.77 -20.09 -6.67
C ASP A 469 14.76 -21.18 -6.27
N LYS A 470 15.12 -22.07 -5.35
CA LYS A 470 14.26 -23.16 -4.83
C LYS A 470 13.24 -22.71 -3.80
N LEU A 471 13.35 -21.49 -3.27
CA LEU A 471 12.45 -20.96 -2.25
C LEU A 471 11.72 -19.72 -2.77
N ASP A 472 10.48 -19.57 -2.34
CA ASP A 472 9.72 -18.33 -2.43
C ASP A 472 9.78 -17.56 -1.11
N LYS A 473 9.50 -16.25 -1.19
CA LYS A 473 9.42 -15.38 -0.03
C LYS A 473 8.27 -14.40 -0.18
N GLN A 474 7.52 -14.21 0.89
CA GLN A 474 6.45 -13.23 0.96
C GLN A 474 6.70 -12.26 2.11
N LYS A 475 6.72 -10.97 1.80
CA LYS A 475 6.88 -9.89 2.78
C LYS A 475 5.62 -9.80 3.62
N VAL A 476 5.75 -9.75 4.94
CA VAL A 476 4.61 -9.76 5.87
C VAL A 476 4.56 -8.56 6.82
N ALA A 477 5.69 -7.93 7.08
CA ALA A 477 5.80 -6.70 7.87
C ALA A 477 7.17 -6.06 7.64
N TYR A 478 7.42 -4.93 8.30
CA TYR A 478 8.76 -4.38 8.47
C TYR A 478 9.16 -4.36 9.95
N ASP A 479 10.46 -4.37 10.17
CA ASP A 479 11.12 -4.04 11.42
C ASP A 479 12.29 -3.09 11.07
N GLY A 480 13.09 -2.71 12.04
CA GLY A 480 14.25 -1.87 11.79
C GLY A 480 15.15 -1.74 12.99
N LEU A 481 16.28 -1.08 12.78
CA LEU A 481 17.15 -0.69 13.88
C LEU A 481 16.79 0.69 14.37
N LEU A 482 16.51 0.80 15.66
CA LEU A 482 16.34 2.07 16.34
C LEU A 482 17.64 2.40 17.07
N VAL A 483 18.30 3.47 16.66
CA VAL A 483 19.47 4.01 17.36
C VAL A 483 18.98 4.95 18.44
N PHE A 484 19.38 4.72 19.68
CA PHE A 484 18.96 5.53 20.81
C PHE A 484 20.16 6.08 21.57
N LEU A 485 20.01 7.31 22.03
CA LEU A 485 20.98 8.02 22.85
C LEU A 485 20.45 8.17 24.27
N ALA A 486 21.33 8.08 25.27
CA ALA A 486 20.94 8.33 26.65
C ALA A 486 20.20 9.68 26.79
N PHE A 487 19.00 9.63 27.37
CA PHE A 487 18.11 10.78 27.43
C PHE A 487 17.45 10.92 28.80
N SER A 488 17.45 12.15 29.30
CA SER A 488 16.70 12.57 30.49
C SER A 488 16.03 13.90 30.20
N LYS A 489 14.74 14.02 30.50
CA LYS A 489 13.96 15.27 30.36
C LYS A 489 14.58 16.46 31.11
N LYS A 490 15.31 16.18 32.20
CA LYS A 490 15.98 17.21 33.02
C LYS A 490 17.36 17.62 32.50
N ASP A 491 17.98 16.82 31.64
CA ASP A 491 19.35 16.99 31.13
C ASP A 491 19.41 16.59 29.65
N SER A 492 18.51 17.15 28.83
CA SER A 492 18.41 16.87 27.39
C SER A 492 19.55 17.46 26.56
N ASN A 493 20.65 17.86 27.21
CA ASN A 493 21.73 18.65 26.62
C ASN A 493 22.40 17.96 25.43
N LEU A 494 22.69 16.66 25.50
CA LEU A 494 23.37 15.97 24.41
C LEU A 494 22.46 15.75 23.20
N VAL A 495 21.24 15.24 23.43
CA VAL A 495 20.26 15.02 22.36
C VAL A 495 19.88 16.33 21.67
N ASN A 496 19.66 17.41 22.44
CA ASN A 496 19.40 18.75 21.89
C ASN A 496 20.59 19.29 21.11
N ALA A 497 21.82 19.09 21.61
CA ALA A 497 23.02 19.54 20.92
C ALA A 497 23.22 18.83 19.57
N LEU A 498 22.73 17.60 19.43
CA LEU A 498 22.73 16.87 18.16
C LEU A 498 21.49 17.18 17.29
N GLY A 499 20.55 17.98 17.77
CA GLY A 499 19.27 18.22 17.09
C GLY A 499 18.41 16.96 16.97
N GLY A 500 18.61 15.97 17.85
CA GLY A 500 17.87 14.71 17.83
C GLY A 500 18.18 13.80 16.64
N GLN A 501 19.30 14.00 15.96
CA GLN A 501 19.65 13.27 14.74
C GLN A 501 21.12 12.83 14.68
N ILE A 502 21.41 11.83 13.85
CA ILE A 502 22.76 11.37 13.56
C ILE A 502 22.87 10.90 12.10
N THR A 503 24.01 11.14 11.46
CA THR A 503 24.25 10.61 10.10
C THR A 503 24.66 9.14 10.14
N LEU A 504 24.34 8.38 9.09
CA LEU A 504 24.82 6.99 8.96
C LEU A 504 26.35 6.89 9.01
N GLU A 505 27.06 7.86 8.43
CA GLU A 505 28.52 7.86 8.44
C GLU A 505 29.08 8.14 9.85
N GLN A 506 28.51 9.09 10.60
CA GLN A 506 28.87 9.30 12.01
C GLN A 506 28.59 8.04 12.84
N LEU A 507 27.45 7.38 12.62
CA LEU A 507 27.10 6.14 13.29
C LEU A 507 28.14 5.04 13.00
N ARG A 508 28.53 4.85 11.73
CA ARG A 508 29.60 3.94 11.33
C ARG A 508 30.93 4.28 12.01
N GLN A 509 31.29 5.56 12.07
CA GLN A 509 32.54 6.02 12.68
C GLN A 509 32.56 5.84 14.21
N ILE A 510 31.44 6.03 14.90
CA ILE A 510 31.29 5.73 16.33
C ILE A 510 31.53 4.23 16.58
N TYR A 511 30.80 3.38 15.84
CA TYR A 511 30.82 1.94 16.06
C TYR A 511 32.10 1.26 15.56
N THR A 512 32.96 1.98 14.84
CA THR A 512 34.31 1.54 14.44
C THR A 512 35.42 2.19 15.27
N GLY A 513 35.08 3.08 16.21
CA GLY A 513 36.02 3.78 17.08
C GLY A 513 36.81 4.91 16.41
N LYS A 514 36.42 5.35 15.21
CA LYS A 514 36.99 6.54 14.54
C LYS A 514 36.54 7.83 15.25
N ILE A 515 35.31 7.84 15.76
CA ILE A 515 34.80 8.86 16.67
C ILE A 515 34.64 8.23 18.05
N THR A 516 35.32 8.79 19.04
CA THR A 516 35.29 8.32 20.44
C THR A 516 34.78 9.36 21.42
N ASN A 517 34.55 10.60 20.97
CA ASN A 517 34.08 11.69 21.81
C ASN A 517 33.02 12.54 21.12
N TRP A 518 31.96 12.91 21.84
CA TRP A 518 30.83 13.66 21.29
C TRP A 518 31.24 15.04 20.75
N GLN A 519 32.32 15.65 21.25
CA GLN A 519 32.84 16.92 20.75
C GLN A 519 33.36 16.84 19.29
N GLN A 520 33.72 15.65 18.81
CA GLN A 520 34.12 15.45 17.41
C GLN A 520 32.92 15.55 16.45
N ILE A 521 31.70 15.32 16.96
CA ILE A 521 30.44 15.46 16.19
C ILE A 521 29.89 16.88 16.33
N ASN A 522 29.85 17.41 17.55
CA ASN A 522 29.46 18.79 17.80
C ASN A 522 30.52 19.51 18.66
N PRO A 523 31.42 20.29 18.04
CA PRO A 523 32.46 21.04 18.75
C PRO A 523 31.92 22.09 19.74
N LYS A 524 30.63 22.43 19.68
CA LYS A 524 29.98 23.38 20.61
C LYS A 524 29.65 22.75 21.97
N LEU A 525 29.85 21.44 22.14
CA LEU A 525 29.66 20.77 23.42
C LEU A 525 30.72 21.23 24.43
N LYS A 526 30.26 21.85 25.53
CA LYS A 526 31.10 22.51 26.53
C LYS A 526 32.05 21.55 27.27
N ASN A 527 31.63 20.30 27.48
CA ASN A 527 32.40 19.30 28.22
C ASN A 527 32.75 18.14 27.30
N SER A 528 33.99 17.65 27.42
CA SER A 528 34.41 16.40 26.80
C SER A 528 33.60 15.25 27.36
N LEU A 529 32.98 14.47 26.47
CA LEU A 529 32.14 13.34 26.83
C LEU A 529 32.45 12.16 25.91
N ASP A 530 33.00 11.11 26.50
CA ASP A 530 33.36 9.90 25.78
C ASP A 530 32.12 9.14 25.30
N ILE A 531 32.19 8.62 24.09
CA ILE A 531 31.15 7.81 23.49
C ILE A 531 31.32 6.36 23.95
N ARG A 532 30.24 5.79 24.49
CA ARG A 532 30.18 4.36 24.84
C ARG A 532 29.14 3.65 23.99
N PRO A 533 29.55 3.05 22.85
CA PRO A 533 28.64 2.32 21.99
C PRO A 533 28.35 0.92 22.54
N PHE A 534 27.08 0.55 22.56
CA PHE A 534 26.62 -0.82 22.84
C PHE A 534 25.88 -1.39 21.64
N ALA A 535 26.05 -2.68 21.43
CA ALA A 535 25.28 -3.46 20.47
C ALA A 535 24.31 -4.40 21.20
N PRO A 536 23.16 -4.73 20.60
CA PRO A 536 22.22 -5.68 21.17
C PRO A 536 22.80 -7.09 21.14
N SER A 537 22.33 -7.98 22.01
CA SER A 537 22.64 -9.41 21.93
C SER A 537 21.88 -10.14 20.80
N ASP A 538 20.94 -9.46 20.15
CA ASP A 538 20.12 -9.99 19.06
C ASP A 538 20.97 -10.21 17.80
N PRO A 539 21.20 -11.46 17.37
CA PRO A 539 22.06 -11.74 16.23
C PRO A 539 21.55 -11.08 14.95
N GLU A 540 20.24 -11.10 14.74
CA GLU A 540 19.56 -10.50 13.57
C GLU A 540 19.83 -8.99 13.49
N ALA A 541 19.75 -8.28 14.62
CA ALA A 541 20.02 -6.85 14.69
C ALA A 541 21.49 -6.54 14.40
N ILE A 542 22.43 -7.30 14.96
CA ILE A 542 23.86 -7.17 14.68
C ILE A 542 24.11 -7.36 13.18
N ARG A 543 23.52 -8.39 12.56
CA ARG A 543 23.70 -8.67 11.14
C ARG A 543 23.15 -7.54 10.28
N LYS A 544 21.95 -7.04 10.58
CA LYS A 544 21.38 -5.88 9.88
C LYS A 544 22.19 -4.61 10.07
N PHE A 545 22.81 -4.42 11.23
CA PHE A 545 23.71 -3.28 11.45
C PHE A 545 24.98 -3.39 10.60
N GLN A 546 25.57 -4.59 10.53
CA GLN A 546 26.73 -4.85 9.66
C GLN A 546 26.40 -4.63 8.17
N GLU A 547 25.22 -5.08 7.75
CA GLU A 547 24.73 -4.92 6.37
C GLU A 547 24.49 -3.45 6.01
N ILE A 548 23.72 -2.74 6.84
CA ILE A 548 23.21 -1.41 6.51
C ILE A 548 24.23 -0.31 6.87
N VAL A 549 24.79 -0.34 8.08
CA VAL A 549 25.65 0.74 8.61
C VAL A 549 27.12 0.50 8.25
N LEU A 550 27.61 -0.73 8.42
CA LEU A 550 29.01 -1.07 8.10
C LEU A 550 29.19 -1.48 6.63
N LYS A 551 28.12 -1.57 5.85
CA LYS A 551 28.12 -1.91 4.41
C LYS A 551 28.79 -3.25 4.11
N ASN A 552 28.73 -4.19 5.06
CA ASN A 552 29.45 -5.46 5.04
C ASN A 552 30.97 -5.33 4.85
N ASP A 553 31.57 -4.17 5.18
CA ASP A 553 33.00 -3.96 5.07
C ASP A 553 33.76 -4.82 6.12
N PRO A 554 34.68 -5.73 5.69
CA PRO A 554 35.35 -6.63 6.61
C PRO A 554 36.19 -5.94 7.69
N GLN A 555 36.80 -4.79 7.37
CA GLN A 555 37.65 -4.06 8.33
C GLN A 555 36.79 -3.39 9.39
N ASP A 556 35.71 -2.71 8.99
CA ASP A 556 34.80 -2.08 9.93
C ASP A 556 34.05 -3.10 10.79
N ILE A 557 33.70 -4.27 10.25
CA ILE A 557 33.14 -5.38 11.04
C ILE A 557 34.14 -5.85 12.10
N ALA A 558 35.43 -5.96 11.76
CA ALA A 558 36.46 -6.35 12.71
C ALA A 558 36.64 -5.29 13.82
N LEU A 559 36.66 -4.00 13.45
CA LEU A 559 36.72 -2.90 14.41
C LEU A 559 35.51 -2.88 15.34
N PHE A 560 34.30 -3.03 14.78
CA PHE A 560 33.06 -3.13 15.54
C PHE A 560 33.12 -4.24 16.59
N LYS A 561 33.52 -5.46 16.20
CA LYS A 561 33.65 -6.61 17.12
C LYS A 561 34.70 -6.40 18.20
N GLY A 562 35.76 -5.65 17.92
CA GLY A 562 36.83 -5.37 18.88
C GLY A 562 36.54 -4.24 19.86
N LYS A 563 35.59 -3.35 19.55
CA LYS A 563 35.32 -2.13 20.34
C LYS A 563 33.98 -2.11 21.06
N VAL A 564 32.98 -2.82 20.55
CA VAL A 564 31.60 -2.67 20.99
C VAL A 564 31.21 -3.82 21.92
N GLU A 565 30.69 -3.48 23.10
CA GLU A 565 30.17 -4.48 24.03
C GLU A 565 28.75 -4.89 23.62
N ASN A 566 28.50 -6.21 23.61
CA ASN A 566 27.18 -6.77 23.31
C ASN A 566 26.39 -6.95 24.60
N PHE A 567 25.37 -6.13 24.82
CA PHE A 567 24.42 -6.25 25.92
C PHE A 567 23.01 -6.49 25.38
N ASP A 568 22.18 -7.21 26.13
CA ASP A 568 20.74 -7.17 25.87
C ASP A 568 20.26 -5.70 25.92
N THR A 569 19.38 -5.33 24.99
CA THR A 569 18.85 -3.97 24.88
C THR A 569 18.34 -3.42 26.21
N THR A 570 17.66 -4.25 27.01
CA THR A 570 17.15 -3.89 28.34
C THR A 570 18.28 -3.58 29.31
N LYS A 571 19.41 -4.29 29.22
CA LYS A 571 20.59 -4.07 30.05
C LYS A 571 21.25 -2.72 29.74
N THR A 572 21.37 -2.36 28.47
CA THR A 572 21.86 -1.03 28.04
C THR A 572 20.94 0.08 28.55
N GLN A 573 19.62 -0.09 28.41
CA GLN A 573 18.63 0.87 28.92
C GLN A 573 18.70 1.02 30.45
N ASN A 574 18.84 -0.08 31.18
CA ASN A 574 19.00 -0.07 32.64
C ASN A 574 20.30 0.62 33.07
N LEU A 575 21.39 0.47 32.32
CA LEU A 575 22.64 1.18 32.55
C LEU A 575 22.45 2.70 32.39
N ILE A 576 21.80 3.11 31.30
CA ILE A 576 21.44 4.52 31.06
C ILE A 576 20.58 5.05 32.22
N ARG A 577 19.53 4.31 32.61
CA ARG A 577 18.66 4.66 33.73
C ARG A 577 19.45 4.87 35.01
N LYS A 578 20.37 3.95 35.33
CA LYS A 578 21.21 4.02 36.52
C LYS A 578 22.08 5.28 36.52
N GLU A 579 22.74 5.59 35.41
CA GLU A 579 23.58 6.79 35.30
C GLU A 579 22.79 8.08 35.44
N ILE A 580 21.58 8.14 34.86
CA ILE A 580 20.67 9.28 35.01
C ILE A 580 20.24 9.46 36.47
N LEU A 581 19.88 8.37 37.16
CA LEU A 581 19.50 8.41 38.58
C LEU A 581 20.66 8.85 39.49
N GLU A 582 21.89 8.48 39.13
CA GLU A 582 23.12 8.90 39.80
C GLU A 582 23.58 10.33 39.39
N LYS A 583 22.79 11.04 38.58
CA LYS A 583 23.09 12.39 38.04
C LYS A 583 24.42 12.46 37.27
N ARG A 584 24.81 11.37 36.61
CA ARG A 584 25.99 11.32 35.74
C ARG A 584 25.59 11.66 34.31
N THR A 585 26.38 12.49 33.64
CA THR A 585 26.21 12.70 32.19
C THR A 585 26.57 11.42 31.45
N SER A 586 25.63 10.87 30.70
CA SER A 586 25.80 9.60 30.00
C SER A 586 26.11 9.83 28.52
N GLY A 587 27.28 9.38 28.07
CA GLY A 587 27.66 9.34 26.66
C GLY A 587 27.27 8.03 25.95
N ILE A 588 26.31 7.28 26.50
CA ILE A 588 25.90 5.98 26.00
C ILE A 588 25.06 6.14 24.73
N ILE A 589 25.43 5.40 23.69
CA ILE A 589 24.64 5.19 22.47
C ILE A 589 24.44 3.69 22.26
N GLY A 590 23.22 3.30 21.90
CA GLY A 590 22.86 1.92 21.61
C GLY A 590 22.02 1.81 20.36
N PHE A 591 21.88 0.60 19.83
CA PHE A 591 20.84 0.27 18.86
C PHE A 591 20.18 -1.05 19.24
N GLY A 592 18.98 -1.28 18.71
CA GLY A 592 18.26 -2.54 18.83
C GLY A 592 17.12 -2.61 17.84
N ILE A 593 16.47 -3.77 17.75
CA ILE A 593 15.26 -3.91 16.93
C ILE A 593 14.15 -3.02 17.48
N ILE A 594 13.31 -2.48 16.59
CA ILE A 594 12.25 -1.55 16.97
C ILE A 594 11.34 -2.18 18.00
N SER A 595 10.84 -3.38 17.73
CA SER A 595 9.91 -4.10 18.61
C SER A 595 10.36 -4.21 20.08
N LYS A 596 11.66 -4.19 20.36
CA LYS A 596 12.23 -4.18 21.72
C LYS A 596 12.54 -2.79 22.29
N THR A 597 12.80 -1.82 21.44
CA THR A 597 13.43 -0.53 21.83
C THR A 597 12.44 0.61 22.00
N TRP A 598 11.35 0.65 21.22
CA TRP A 598 10.50 1.84 21.12
C TRP A 598 9.70 2.17 22.39
N GLY A 599 9.38 1.16 23.21
CA GLY A 599 8.63 1.31 24.47
C GLY A 599 9.49 1.65 25.69
N GLN A 600 10.68 2.24 25.51
CA GLN A 600 11.65 2.48 26.58
C GLN A 600 11.87 3.99 26.82
N CYS A 601 11.62 4.44 28.05
CA CYS A 601 11.73 5.84 28.49
C CYS A 601 13.14 6.46 28.48
N THR A 602 14.20 5.64 28.47
CA THR A 602 15.54 6.07 28.90
C THR A 602 16.49 6.37 27.74
N GLY A 603 16.08 6.07 26.50
CA GLY A 603 16.83 6.39 25.30
C GLY A 603 15.99 7.18 24.31
N TYR A 604 16.49 8.33 23.87
CA TYR A 604 15.86 9.09 22.79
C TYR A 604 16.20 8.46 21.43
N PRO A 605 15.22 8.08 20.61
CA PRO A 605 15.49 7.52 19.29
C PRO A 605 15.90 8.62 18.31
N LEU A 606 17.13 8.50 17.80
CA LEU A 606 17.72 9.47 16.89
C LEU A 606 17.15 9.33 15.48
N ALA A 607 16.84 10.48 14.86
CA ALA A 607 16.55 10.52 13.44
C ALA A 607 17.84 10.21 12.63
N ILE A 608 17.69 9.50 11.50
CA ILE A 608 18.83 9.06 10.70
C ILE A 608 18.97 9.92 9.44
N VAL A 609 20.15 10.49 9.24
CA VAL A 609 20.51 11.23 8.03
C VAL A 609 21.35 10.33 7.11
N ASP A 610 20.87 10.12 5.88
CA ASP A 610 21.54 9.33 4.85
C ASP A 610 22.01 10.22 3.70
N GLY A 611 23.30 10.59 3.73
CA GLY A 611 23.90 11.49 2.74
C GLY A 611 23.25 12.87 2.76
N ASN A 612 22.75 13.32 1.60
CA ASN A 612 22.11 14.63 1.43
C ASN A 612 20.58 14.58 1.63
N LYS A 613 20.01 13.44 2.06
CA LYS A 613 18.58 13.31 2.33
C LYS A 613 18.22 13.99 3.67
N PRO A 614 16.98 14.49 3.82
CA PRO A 614 16.50 14.97 5.11
C PRO A 614 16.54 13.88 6.17
N ALA A 615 16.64 14.27 7.44
CA ALA A 615 16.63 13.34 8.56
C ALA A 615 15.32 12.54 8.58
N SER A 616 15.43 11.22 8.68
CA SER A 616 14.28 10.32 8.74
C SER A 616 14.04 9.92 10.20
N GLN A 617 12.91 10.37 10.75
CA GLN A 617 12.42 10.00 12.07
C GLN A 617 11.11 9.23 11.88
N PRO A 618 11.08 7.90 12.07
CA PRO A 618 9.87 7.14 11.83
C PRO A 618 8.90 7.08 13.02
N LEU A 619 9.33 7.50 14.22
CA LEU A 619 8.46 7.54 15.40
C LEU A 619 7.71 8.87 15.46
N PHE A 620 6.39 8.81 15.52
CA PHE A 620 5.48 9.95 15.46
C PHE A 620 4.64 10.05 16.73
N GLN A 621 4.24 11.27 17.06
CA GLN A 621 3.20 11.54 18.05
C GLN A 621 1.81 11.34 17.45
N ARG A 622 0.96 10.62 18.17
CA ARG A 622 -0.39 10.26 17.76
C ARG A 622 -1.36 11.45 17.74
N ARG A 623 -1.21 12.41 18.67
CA ARG A 623 -2.12 13.55 18.74
C ARG A 623 -1.86 14.57 17.63
N GLU A 624 -0.60 14.92 17.42
CA GLU A 624 -0.18 15.98 16.49
C GLU A 624 0.24 15.44 15.12
N HIS A 625 0.31 14.11 14.95
CA HIS A 625 0.72 13.45 13.71
C HIS A 625 2.05 13.98 13.14
N ARG A 626 2.99 14.32 14.02
CA ARG A 626 4.32 14.81 13.67
C ARG A 626 5.42 13.88 14.17
N PRO A 627 6.62 13.91 13.57
CA PRO A 627 7.78 13.24 14.13
C PRO A 627 8.05 13.70 15.56
N ILE A 628 8.61 12.81 16.37
CA ILE A 628 9.06 13.18 17.71
C ILE A 628 10.19 14.22 17.66
N THR A 629 10.25 15.02 18.70
CA THR A 629 11.23 16.08 18.95
C THR A 629 11.86 15.87 20.32
N THR A 630 12.99 16.52 20.54
CA THR A 630 13.79 16.35 21.77
C THR A 630 13.11 16.86 23.03
N SER A 631 12.02 17.62 22.89
CA SER A 631 11.17 18.09 23.99
C SER A 631 10.06 17.12 24.40
N ASP A 632 9.80 16.08 23.61
CA ASP A 632 8.69 15.17 23.83
C ASP A 632 8.93 14.19 24.99
N ASP A 633 7.85 13.79 25.67
CA ASP A 633 7.91 12.86 26.80
C ASP A 633 7.75 11.41 26.34
N LEU A 634 8.87 10.76 26.06
CA LEU A 634 8.88 9.39 25.51
C LEU A 634 8.31 8.32 26.46
N CYS A 635 8.02 8.66 27.73
CA CYS A 635 7.38 7.73 28.65
C CYS A 635 5.88 7.54 28.42
N GLN A 636 5.25 8.40 27.61
CA GLN A 636 3.84 8.29 27.28
C GLN A 636 3.63 7.35 26.08
N HIS A 637 3.99 6.07 26.22
CA HIS A 637 4.06 5.11 25.10
C HIS A 637 2.77 5.01 24.25
N ASN A 638 1.60 5.20 24.84
CA ASN A 638 0.31 5.17 24.13
C ASN A 638 0.10 6.36 23.18
N GLU A 639 0.94 7.39 23.28
CA GLU A 639 0.90 8.59 22.46
C GLU A 639 1.84 8.51 21.25
N TYR A 640 2.57 7.41 21.05
CA TYR A 640 3.50 7.25 19.94
C TYR A 640 3.13 6.08 19.02
N PHE A 641 3.53 6.18 17.75
CA PHE A 641 3.38 5.12 16.76
C PHE A 641 4.44 5.26 15.66
N PHE A 642 4.70 4.19 14.92
CA PHE A 642 5.54 4.26 13.73
C PHE A 642 4.70 4.61 12.51
N ASP A 643 5.00 5.74 11.88
CA ASP A 643 4.33 6.11 10.63
C ASP A 643 4.84 5.23 9.49
N VAL A 644 3.93 4.49 8.84
CA VAL A 644 4.28 3.49 7.83
C VAL A 644 4.96 4.13 6.62
N ASN A 645 4.48 5.29 6.19
CA ASN A 645 5.01 5.96 4.99
C ASN A 645 6.43 6.47 5.24
N SER A 646 6.65 7.14 6.38
CA SER A 646 7.97 7.57 6.82
C SER A 646 8.90 6.37 7.02
N PHE A 647 8.40 5.27 7.58
CA PHE A 647 9.16 4.05 7.83
C PHE A 647 9.68 3.38 6.55
N GLN A 648 8.89 3.37 5.47
CA GLN A 648 9.32 2.78 4.21
C GLN A 648 10.56 3.48 3.62
N SER A 649 10.78 4.75 3.98
CA SER A 649 11.96 5.53 3.61
C SER A 649 13.06 5.55 4.67
N TYR A 650 12.82 4.91 5.82
CA TYR A 650 13.74 4.94 6.96
C TYR A 650 15.01 4.12 6.64
N PRO A 651 16.22 4.72 6.71
CA PRO A 651 17.45 4.06 6.24
C PRO A 651 17.82 2.77 6.98
N LEU A 652 17.35 2.60 8.22
CA LEU A 652 17.60 1.42 9.04
C LEU A 652 16.41 0.46 9.10
N GLY A 653 15.38 0.68 8.28
CA GLY A 653 14.23 -0.21 8.16
C GLY A 653 14.53 -1.39 7.22
N TYR A 654 13.98 -2.56 7.54
CA TYR A 654 14.09 -3.76 6.71
C TYR A 654 12.82 -4.63 6.76
N PRO A 655 12.49 -5.31 5.66
CA PRO A 655 11.33 -6.20 5.62
C PRO A 655 11.55 -7.52 6.39
N ILE A 656 10.45 -8.06 6.92
CA ILE A 656 10.35 -9.42 7.44
C ILE A 656 9.60 -10.27 6.42
N PHE A 657 10.14 -11.46 6.14
CA PHE A 657 9.57 -12.40 5.18
C PHE A 657 9.18 -13.73 5.81
N VAL A 658 8.12 -14.32 5.28
CA VAL A 658 7.87 -15.75 5.36
C VAL A 658 8.54 -16.39 4.15
N VAL A 659 9.44 -17.34 4.39
CA VAL A 659 10.25 -18.02 3.37
C VAL A 659 9.86 -19.51 3.35
N TYR A 660 9.53 -20.03 2.17
CA TYR A 660 9.01 -21.39 2.00
C TYR A 660 9.47 -22.00 0.66
N PRO A 661 9.46 -23.34 0.50
CA PRO A 661 9.85 -23.98 -0.76
C PRO A 661 9.02 -23.54 -1.96
N LYS A 662 9.57 -23.57 -3.19
CA LYS A 662 8.77 -23.48 -4.41
C LYS A 662 8.22 -24.85 -4.76
N ASP A 663 6.93 -25.07 -4.56
CA ASP A 663 6.21 -26.23 -5.09
C ASP A 663 4.93 -25.73 -5.77
N ASN A 664 4.87 -25.91 -7.09
CA ASN A 664 3.75 -25.44 -7.90
C ASN A 664 2.55 -26.39 -7.91
N ASN A 665 2.69 -27.59 -7.32
CA ASN A 665 1.67 -28.63 -7.39
C ASN A 665 0.70 -28.64 -6.20
N ARG A 666 1.00 -27.90 -5.11
CA ARG A 666 0.16 -27.76 -3.91
C ARG A 666 0.39 -26.39 -3.26
N ARG A 667 -0.67 -25.76 -2.72
CA ARG A 667 -0.52 -24.55 -1.90
C ARG A 667 0.21 -24.90 -0.60
N LEU A 668 1.27 -24.19 -0.30
CA LEU A 668 2.17 -24.53 0.80
C LEU A 668 1.73 -23.89 2.12
N PRO A 669 2.02 -24.53 3.27
CA PRO A 669 1.73 -23.97 4.59
C PRO A 669 2.36 -22.59 4.80
N GLY A 670 3.57 -22.36 4.28
CA GLY A 670 4.24 -21.07 4.36
C GLY A 670 3.51 -19.95 3.60
N SER A 671 3.00 -20.19 2.38
CA SER A 671 2.24 -19.17 1.64
C SER A 671 0.93 -18.84 2.34
N THR A 672 0.25 -19.87 2.89
CA THR A 672 -0.99 -19.66 3.66
C THR A 672 -0.71 -18.88 4.94
N PHE A 673 0.37 -19.20 5.65
CA PHE A 673 0.77 -18.46 6.84
C PHE A 673 1.09 -16.99 6.51
N ALA A 674 1.76 -16.75 5.38
CA ALA A 674 2.02 -15.39 4.92
C ALA A 674 0.72 -14.63 4.62
N GLU A 675 -0.26 -15.27 3.97
CA GLU A 675 -1.57 -14.69 3.72
C GLU A 675 -2.31 -14.31 5.02
N ILE A 676 -2.28 -15.20 6.01
CA ILE A 676 -2.81 -14.95 7.37
C ILE A 676 -2.19 -13.69 7.95
N LEU A 677 -0.87 -13.55 7.89
CA LEU A 677 -0.17 -12.37 8.41
C LEU A 677 -0.48 -11.09 7.62
N THR A 678 -0.78 -11.19 6.32
CA THR A 678 -1.15 -10.04 5.48
C THR A 678 -2.63 -9.66 5.51
N THR A 679 -3.47 -10.40 6.26
CA THR A 679 -4.85 -9.97 6.55
C THR A 679 -4.86 -8.71 7.41
N ARG A 680 -5.97 -7.97 7.47
CA ARG A 680 -6.11 -6.82 8.39
C ARG A 680 -5.90 -7.23 9.84
N GLN A 681 -6.48 -8.36 10.26
CA GLN A 681 -6.25 -8.96 11.57
C GLN A 681 -4.76 -9.24 11.80
N GLY A 682 -4.08 -9.86 10.82
CA GLY A 682 -2.65 -10.13 10.90
C GLY A 682 -1.82 -8.87 11.04
N GLN A 683 -2.05 -7.86 10.19
CA GLN A 683 -1.34 -6.59 10.21
C GLN A 683 -1.60 -5.79 11.49
N CYS A 684 -2.83 -5.79 12.01
CA CYS A 684 -3.17 -5.19 13.30
C CYS A 684 -2.41 -5.87 14.45
N LEU A 685 -2.40 -7.21 14.48
CA LEU A 685 -1.70 -7.98 15.51
C LEU A 685 -0.18 -7.72 15.47
N LEU A 686 0.41 -7.69 14.26
CA LEU A 686 1.83 -7.39 14.07
C LEU A 686 2.18 -5.95 14.50
N SER A 687 1.30 -4.98 14.21
CA SER A 687 1.42 -3.60 14.68
C SER A 687 1.44 -3.53 16.22
N LYS A 688 0.51 -4.21 16.89
CA LYS A 688 0.41 -4.22 18.37
C LYS A 688 1.62 -4.82 19.08
N VAL A 689 2.36 -5.72 18.43
CA VAL A 689 3.60 -6.30 18.98
C VAL A 689 4.86 -5.55 18.56
N GLY A 690 4.70 -4.37 17.95
CA GLY A 690 5.81 -3.45 17.64
C GLY A 690 6.50 -3.69 16.30
N LEU A 691 5.88 -4.41 15.37
CA LEU A 691 6.30 -4.38 13.96
C LEU A 691 5.61 -3.24 13.22
N VAL A 692 6.20 -2.81 12.10
CA VAL A 692 5.58 -1.83 11.22
C VAL A 692 4.78 -2.55 10.14
N PRO A 693 3.46 -2.27 10.00
CA PRO A 693 2.63 -2.93 9.00
C PRO A 693 3.02 -2.53 7.57
N LEU A 694 2.54 -3.31 6.59
CA LEU A 694 2.87 -3.12 5.18
C LEU A 694 2.26 -1.85 4.58
N GLN A 695 1.15 -1.39 5.14
CA GLN A 695 0.41 -0.20 4.74
C GLN A 695 -0.16 0.51 5.98
N PRO A 696 -0.48 1.81 5.89
CA PRO A 696 -1.13 2.55 6.97
C PRO A 696 -2.40 1.85 7.47
N ILE A 697 -2.57 1.82 8.80
CA ILE A 697 -3.73 1.27 9.48
C ILE A 697 -4.54 2.45 10.04
N PRO A 698 -5.88 2.48 9.87
CA PRO A 698 -6.75 3.42 10.56
C PRO A 698 -6.54 3.45 12.08
N ASP A 699 -6.51 4.64 12.67
CA ASP A 699 -6.16 4.83 14.08
C ASP A 699 -7.23 4.29 15.04
N ASP A 700 -8.50 4.29 14.61
CA ASP A 700 -9.59 3.65 15.34
C ASP A 700 -9.31 2.15 15.54
N ILE A 701 -8.83 1.45 14.51
CA ILE A 701 -8.50 0.02 14.58
C ILE A 701 -7.35 -0.27 15.56
N ASN A 702 -6.33 0.60 15.62
CA ASN A 702 -5.24 0.45 16.58
C ASN A 702 -5.74 0.59 18.04
N SER A 703 -6.84 1.30 18.26
CA SER A 703 -7.45 1.47 19.59
C SER A 703 -8.40 0.32 19.99
N TYR A 704 -8.95 -0.42 19.03
CA TYR A 704 -9.82 -1.57 19.27
C TYR A 704 -9.03 -2.89 19.37
N ALA A 705 -9.65 -3.94 19.92
CA ALA A 705 -9.08 -5.28 19.91
C ALA A 705 -8.90 -5.75 18.46
N CYS A 706 -7.77 -6.37 18.09
CA CYS A 706 -7.54 -6.86 16.71
C CYS A 706 -8.43 -8.07 16.36
N LYS A 707 -9.45 -8.35 17.17
CA LYS A 707 -10.42 -9.40 16.97
C LYS A 707 -11.46 -8.88 15.99
N SER A 708 -11.56 -9.52 14.82
CA SER A 708 -12.52 -9.14 13.78
C SER A 708 -12.40 -7.65 13.48
N VAL A 709 -11.22 -7.26 12.99
CA VAL A 709 -10.97 -5.91 12.48
C VAL A 709 -12.09 -5.57 11.50
N PRO A 710 -12.85 -4.48 11.71
CA PRO A 710 -14.11 -4.27 11.05
C PRO A 710 -14.12 -4.59 9.57
#